data_AF-A0A163ISN5-F1
#
_entry.id   AF-A0A163ISN5-F1
#
_cell.length_a   1.000
_cell.length_b   1.000
_cell.length_c   1.000
_cell.angle_alpha   90.00
_cell.angle_beta   90.00
_cell.angle_gamma   90.00
#
_symmetry.space_group_name_H-M   'P 1'
#
loop_
_entity.id
_entity.type
_entity.pdbx_description
1 polymer ?
#
loop_
_entity_poly.entity_id
_entity_poly.type
_entity_poly.pdbx_seq_one_letter_code
_entity_poly.pdbx_strand_id
1 'polypeptide(L)'
;MNSSASDILLFAAYKWPVSRPSLLTDPKDVMDGPTTTKYWLDIQLRWGDFDSHDIERYTRAKFLDYTTDNMSIYPSPTGLMIGVDLAYNMYSAYGNWIPGMKPLVQQAMAKIMKANPALYVLRERIRKALQLYSSEPTEPYLSSTNYGELFSNQIIWFVDDTNVYRVTIHKTFEGNLTTKPINGAIFIFNPRTGQLFLKIIHTSVWAGQKRLGQLAKWKTAEEVAALIRSLPVEEQPKQIIVTRKGMLDPLEVHLLDFPNIVIKGSELQLPFQACLKVEKFGDLILKATEPQMVLFNLYDDWLRSFSSYTAFSRLVLILRALHVNNEKTKMILRPDRSTITEPHHIWPTLSDEEWAKVEVALKDLILGDYGKKNNVNVASLTQSEIRDIILGMEIQAPSLQRQQIAEIEKQTQEQSQLTAVTTKTRNIHGDEMIVTTTSNYETQTFSSKTEWRIRAISATNLHLRTNHIYVNSDDIKENTYTYVLPKNVLKRFITISDLRTQVAGLMYGVSPPDAPNVKEIRCIVIPPQWGSHQTIHLPNTLPEHEYLADLEPLGWLHTQPQELMNISPQDVTTHAKLLANNKAWDGEKTITLTCSFTPGSCSLTAYKMTPGGFEWGKNNLDTGNNPEHRGHLSKMALSFHLQIEVKQF
;
A
#
# COMPACT_ATOMS: atom_id res chain seq x y z
N MET A 1 23.06 -18.22 -36.40
CA MET A 1 24.44 -18.75 -36.55
C MET A 1 24.73 -19.31 -37.94
N ASN A 2 23.81 -19.23 -38.91
CA ASN A 2 24.00 -19.79 -40.26
C ASN A 2 24.20 -18.71 -41.34
N SER A 3 23.74 -17.48 -41.07
CA SER A 3 23.95 -16.30 -41.90
C SER A 3 23.90 -15.05 -41.00
N SER A 4 24.38 -13.92 -41.54
CA SER A 4 24.41 -12.62 -40.84
C SER A 4 24.21 -11.44 -41.82
N ALA A 5 24.15 -10.23 -41.27
CA ALA A 5 24.07 -8.96 -41.99
C ALA A 5 24.88 -7.88 -41.25
N SER A 6 25.13 -6.75 -41.89
CA SER A 6 25.83 -5.62 -41.24
C SER A 6 24.95 -4.93 -40.19
N ASP A 7 25.47 -4.72 -38.98
CA ASP A 7 24.81 -3.96 -37.91
C ASP A 7 25.07 -2.46 -38.03
N ILE A 8 26.29 -2.08 -38.42
CA ILE A 8 26.70 -0.68 -38.57
C ILE A 8 27.34 -0.51 -39.95
N LEU A 9 26.96 0.56 -40.65
CA LEU A 9 27.53 0.91 -41.95
C LEU A 9 28.16 2.31 -41.89
N LEU A 10 29.45 2.38 -42.24
CA LEU A 10 30.22 3.60 -42.31
C LEU A 10 30.39 4.04 -43.76
N PHE A 11 30.27 5.35 -44.00
CA PHE A 11 30.46 5.97 -45.31
C PHE A 11 31.70 6.86 -45.28
N ALA A 12 32.59 6.67 -46.25
CA ALA A 12 33.78 7.50 -46.39
C ALA A 12 33.41 8.86 -47.00
N ALA A 13 34.02 9.94 -46.49
CA ALA A 13 33.91 11.26 -47.12
C ALA A 13 34.58 11.30 -48.51
N TYR A 14 35.60 10.46 -48.73
CA TYR A 14 36.26 10.30 -50.03
C TYR A 14 36.53 8.82 -50.33
N LYS A 15 37.69 8.30 -49.92
CA LYS A 15 38.09 6.90 -50.09
C LYS A 15 39.02 6.49 -48.96
N TRP A 16 38.80 5.31 -48.38
CA TRP A 16 39.73 4.74 -47.41
C TRP A 16 40.61 3.67 -48.07
N PRO A 17 41.94 3.69 -47.86
CA PRO A 17 42.76 2.53 -48.13
C PRO A 17 42.40 1.43 -47.11
N VAL A 18 42.43 0.17 -47.54
CA VAL A 18 41.95 -0.96 -46.75
C VAL A 18 43.04 -2.01 -46.66
N SER A 19 43.23 -2.59 -45.49
CA SER A 19 44.16 -3.72 -45.30
C SER A 19 43.57 -5.04 -45.81
N ARG A 20 44.43 -6.04 -45.97
CA ARG A 20 43.98 -7.44 -45.99
C ARG A 20 43.32 -7.81 -44.66
N PRO A 21 42.39 -8.78 -44.64
CA PRO A 21 41.76 -9.22 -43.41
C PRO A 21 42.77 -9.74 -42.39
N SER A 22 42.74 -9.19 -41.17
CA SER A 22 43.66 -9.57 -40.08
C SER A 22 42.92 -9.56 -38.74
N LEU A 23 43.54 -10.14 -37.71
CA LEU A 23 43.04 -10.10 -36.34
C LEU A 23 43.23 -8.72 -35.70
N LEU A 24 42.43 -8.43 -34.68
CA LEU A 24 42.51 -7.23 -33.85
C LEU A 24 43.87 -7.08 -33.15
N THR A 25 44.50 -8.21 -32.81
CA THR A 25 45.76 -8.32 -32.07
C THR A 25 47.00 -8.26 -32.98
N ASP A 26 46.82 -8.34 -34.31
CA ASP A 26 47.93 -8.30 -35.25
C ASP A 26 48.60 -6.91 -35.26
N PRO A 27 49.93 -6.82 -35.07
CA PRO A 27 50.63 -5.56 -34.78
C PRO A 27 50.88 -4.67 -36.00
N LYS A 28 50.76 -5.20 -37.23
CA LYS A 28 51.08 -4.46 -38.46
C LYS A 28 50.06 -4.74 -39.55
N ASP A 29 49.36 -3.69 -39.95
CA ASP A 29 48.50 -3.70 -41.13
C ASP A 29 49.26 -3.20 -42.34
N VAL A 30 49.19 -3.97 -43.43
CA VAL A 30 49.62 -3.51 -44.74
C VAL A 30 48.39 -3.04 -45.50
N MET A 31 48.34 -1.75 -45.82
CA MET A 31 47.22 -1.09 -46.50
C MET A 31 47.37 -1.19 -48.03
N ASP A 32 47.58 -2.41 -48.53
CA ASP A 32 47.79 -2.72 -49.96
C ASP A 32 46.50 -3.16 -50.67
N GLY A 33 45.36 -3.18 -49.97
CA GLY A 33 44.07 -3.56 -50.52
C GLY A 33 43.40 -2.46 -51.35
N PRO A 34 42.24 -2.77 -51.97
CA PRO A 34 41.48 -1.80 -52.75
C PRO A 34 40.93 -0.68 -51.86
N THR A 35 40.75 0.51 -52.43
CA THR A 35 40.08 1.60 -51.72
C THR A 35 38.58 1.36 -51.62
N THR A 36 37.97 1.66 -50.47
CA THR A 36 36.52 1.53 -50.25
C THR A 36 35.85 2.86 -49.89
N THR A 37 34.56 2.98 -50.18
CA THR A 37 33.69 4.09 -49.75
C THR A 37 32.64 3.66 -48.71
N LYS A 38 32.44 2.36 -48.52
CA LYS A 38 31.48 1.76 -47.58
C LYS A 38 32.18 0.70 -46.74
N TYR A 39 32.01 0.75 -45.42
CA TYR A 39 32.65 -0.18 -44.51
C TYR A 39 31.66 -0.65 -43.45
N TRP A 40 31.47 -1.96 -43.31
CA TRP A 40 30.48 -2.51 -42.37
C TRP A 40 31.12 -3.07 -41.11
N LEU A 41 30.34 -3.08 -40.02
CA LEU A 41 30.61 -3.82 -38.79
C LEU A 41 29.50 -4.84 -38.56
N ASP A 42 29.88 -6.04 -38.14
CA ASP A 42 28.98 -7.14 -37.75
C ASP A 42 29.39 -7.63 -36.36
N ILE A 43 28.46 -7.63 -35.40
CA ILE A 43 28.69 -7.98 -33.99
C ILE A 43 28.08 -9.35 -33.71
N GLN A 44 28.93 -10.36 -33.61
CA GLN A 44 28.54 -11.74 -33.34
C GLN A 44 28.63 -12.05 -31.84
N LEU A 45 27.51 -12.49 -31.27
CA LEU A 45 27.47 -13.03 -29.91
C LEU A 45 27.54 -14.56 -29.93
N ARG A 46 28.32 -15.12 -29.02
CA ARG A 46 28.50 -16.56 -28.85
C ARG A 46 28.40 -16.94 -27.37
N TRP A 47 27.96 -18.17 -27.11
CA TRP A 47 28.14 -18.83 -25.82
C TRP A 47 29.06 -20.03 -26.01
N GLY A 48 30.35 -19.89 -25.64
CA GLY A 48 31.34 -20.95 -25.78
C GLY A 48 31.18 -22.06 -24.73
N ASP A 49 31.82 -23.20 -24.99
CA ASP A 49 31.97 -24.32 -24.06
C ASP A 49 33.45 -24.66 -23.84
N PHE A 50 33.72 -25.68 -23.03
CA PHE A 50 35.08 -26.07 -22.68
C PHE A 50 35.93 -26.44 -23.91
N ASP A 51 35.34 -27.15 -24.88
CA ASP A 51 36.05 -27.62 -26.08
C ASP A 51 36.21 -26.52 -27.13
N SER A 52 35.29 -25.56 -27.14
CA SER A 52 35.21 -24.51 -28.14
C SER A 52 34.84 -23.18 -27.46
N HIS A 53 35.88 -22.39 -27.13
CA HIS A 53 35.78 -21.02 -26.61
C HIS A 53 36.82 -20.05 -27.21
N ASP A 54 37.64 -20.49 -28.16
CA ASP A 54 38.56 -19.59 -28.89
C ASP A 54 37.76 -18.64 -29.79
N ILE A 55 37.71 -17.37 -29.37
CA ILE A 55 36.93 -16.33 -30.04
C ILE A 55 37.63 -15.79 -31.29
N GLU A 56 38.96 -15.85 -31.37
CA GLU A 56 39.71 -15.41 -32.56
C GLU A 56 39.46 -16.36 -33.73
N ARG A 57 39.59 -17.66 -33.48
CA ARG A 57 39.34 -18.70 -34.48
C ARG A 57 37.89 -18.68 -34.95
N TYR A 58 36.94 -18.50 -34.02
CA TYR A 58 35.52 -18.41 -34.35
C TYR A 58 35.20 -17.20 -35.23
N THR A 59 35.65 -16.01 -34.83
CA THR A 59 35.34 -14.76 -35.55
C THR A 59 35.94 -14.79 -36.96
N ARG A 60 37.16 -15.32 -37.11
CA ARG A 60 37.79 -15.53 -38.41
C ARG A 60 37.01 -16.51 -39.29
N ALA A 61 36.64 -17.67 -38.74
CA ALA A 61 35.89 -18.68 -39.48
C ALA A 61 34.55 -18.10 -39.96
N LYS A 62 33.80 -17.44 -39.09
CA LYS A 62 32.51 -16.82 -39.44
C LYS A 62 32.62 -15.67 -40.42
N PHE A 63 33.65 -14.84 -40.31
CA PHE A 63 33.91 -13.81 -41.31
C PHE A 63 34.11 -14.43 -42.70
N LEU A 64 34.95 -15.46 -42.80
CA LEU A 64 35.22 -16.12 -44.09
C LEU A 64 33.98 -16.85 -44.62
N ASP A 65 33.26 -17.56 -43.76
CA ASP A 65 32.03 -18.25 -44.14
C ASP A 65 30.99 -17.25 -44.67
N TYR A 66 30.68 -16.19 -43.91
CA TYR A 66 29.60 -15.26 -44.27
C TYR A 66 29.96 -14.30 -45.39
N THR A 67 31.24 -13.98 -45.60
CA THR A 67 31.64 -13.13 -46.74
C THR A 67 31.76 -13.89 -48.05
N THR A 68 31.80 -15.23 -48.01
CA THR A 68 31.86 -16.08 -49.21
C THR A 68 30.53 -16.77 -49.52
N ASP A 69 29.65 -16.93 -48.52
CA ASP A 69 28.32 -17.50 -48.68
C ASP A 69 27.33 -16.49 -49.30
N ASN A 70 26.45 -16.99 -50.18
CA ASN A 70 25.43 -16.19 -50.86
C ASN A 70 24.19 -15.92 -49.99
N MET A 71 24.05 -16.58 -48.83
CA MET A 71 22.93 -16.30 -47.92
C MET A 71 23.13 -15.04 -47.07
N SER A 72 24.38 -14.64 -46.81
CA SER A 72 24.70 -13.45 -46.02
C SER A 72 24.98 -12.27 -46.97
N ILE A 73 24.31 -11.15 -46.74
CA ILE A 73 24.38 -10.00 -47.64
C ILE A 73 25.02 -8.83 -46.90
N TYR A 74 26.22 -8.44 -47.35
CA TYR A 74 26.92 -7.26 -46.85
C TYR A 74 26.90 -6.11 -47.87
N PRO A 75 26.76 -4.84 -47.45
CA PRO A 75 26.67 -3.69 -48.36
C PRO A 75 27.95 -3.37 -49.14
N SER A 76 29.08 -3.96 -48.75
CA SER A 76 30.39 -3.82 -49.42
C SER A 76 31.27 -5.03 -49.10
N PRO A 77 32.32 -5.30 -49.91
CA PRO A 77 33.24 -6.42 -49.65
C PRO A 77 34.23 -6.16 -48.51
N THR A 78 34.20 -4.96 -47.92
CA THR A 78 35.16 -4.53 -46.89
C THR A 78 34.45 -4.23 -45.58
N GLY A 79 34.83 -4.92 -44.52
CA GLY A 79 34.28 -4.68 -43.20
C GLY A 79 34.99 -5.48 -42.12
N LEU A 80 34.41 -5.43 -40.92
CA LEU A 80 34.97 -6.05 -39.72
C LEU A 80 33.90 -6.81 -38.96
N MET A 81 34.21 -8.04 -38.60
CA MET A 81 33.39 -8.82 -37.68
C MET A 81 34.01 -8.76 -36.29
N ILE A 82 33.18 -8.48 -35.29
CA ILE A 82 33.54 -8.46 -33.87
C ILE A 82 32.83 -9.63 -33.20
N GLY A 83 33.59 -10.55 -32.64
CA GLY A 83 33.04 -11.67 -31.86
C GLY A 83 33.16 -11.43 -30.37
N VAL A 84 32.08 -11.69 -29.63
CA VAL A 84 32.06 -11.68 -28.16
C VAL A 84 31.57 -13.02 -27.63
N ASP A 85 32.41 -13.69 -26.84
CA ASP A 85 32.03 -14.88 -26.09
C ASP A 85 31.46 -14.47 -24.73
N LEU A 86 30.16 -14.68 -24.56
CA LEU A 86 29.40 -14.30 -23.37
C LEU A 86 29.70 -15.21 -22.17
N ALA A 87 30.11 -16.46 -22.39
CA ALA A 87 30.41 -17.41 -21.32
C ALA A 87 31.80 -17.15 -20.73
N TYR A 88 32.79 -16.96 -21.60
CA TYR A 88 34.19 -16.75 -21.21
C TYR A 88 34.57 -15.27 -21.06
N ASN A 89 33.66 -14.35 -21.38
CA ASN A 89 33.87 -12.91 -21.32
C ASN A 89 35.08 -12.44 -22.16
N MET A 90 35.29 -13.09 -23.30
CA MET A 90 36.38 -12.81 -24.25
C MET A 90 35.83 -12.15 -25.51
N TYR A 91 36.65 -11.37 -26.20
CA TYR A 91 36.29 -10.77 -27.48
C TYR A 91 37.47 -10.78 -28.44
N SER A 92 37.18 -10.77 -29.73
CA SER A 92 38.16 -10.50 -30.78
C SER A 92 37.45 -9.87 -31.98
N ALA A 93 38.23 -9.44 -32.96
CA ALA A 93 37.69 -8.98 -34.22
C ALA A 93 38.57 -9.48 -35.37
N TYR A 94 37.93 -9.81 -36.49
CA TYR A 94 38.61 -10.23 -37.72
C TYR A 94 37.94 -9.58 -38.93
N GLY A 95 38.76 -9.06 -39.83
CA GLY A 95 38.29 -8.44 -41.06
C GLY A 95 39.28 -7.40 -41.57
N ASN A 96 38.80 -6.60 -42.51
CA ASN A 96 39.59 -5.54 -43.12
C ASN A 96 39.76 -4.36 -42.17
N TRP A 97 40.91 -3.68 -42.20
CA TRP A 97 41.15 -2.49 -41.39
C TRP A 97 41.29 -1.24 -42.27
N ILE A 98 40.60 -0.17 -41.87
CA ILE A 98 40.84 1.18 -42.37
C ILE A 98 41.74 1.95 -41.38
N PRO A 99 42.49 2.98 -41.81
CA PRO A 99 43.37 3.74 -40.93
C PRO A 99 42.65 4.24 -39.66
N GLY A 100 43.23 3.97 -38.50
CA GLY A 100 42.68 4.36 -37.20
C GLY A 100 41.57 3.47 -36.62
N MET A 101 40.97 2.56 -37.42
CA MET A 101 39.89 1.69 -36.93
C MET A 101 40.39 0.67 -35.91
N LYS A 102 41.55 0.04 -36.13
CA LYS A 102 42.11 -0.95 -35.21
C LYS A 102 42.32 -0.41 -33.78
N PRO A 103 43.05 0.71 -33.56
CA PRO A 103 43.20 1.26 -32.21
C PRO A 103 41.87 1.75 -31.62
N LEU A 104 40.93 2.24 -32.43
CA LEU A 104 39.59 2.62 -31.98
C LEU A 104 38.83 1.40 -31.44
N VAL A 105 38.77 0.30 -32.20
CA VAL A 105 38.07 -0.92 -31.79
C VAL A 105 38.72 -1.53 -30.55
N GLN A 106 40.04 -1.53 -30.44
CA GLN A 106 40.76 -2.00 -29.24
C GLN A 106 40.31 -1.22 -27.98
N GLN A 107 40.29 0.11 -28.04
CA GLN A 107 39.86 0.94 -26.91
C GLN A 107 38.36 0.81 -26.64
N ALA A 108 37.54 0.82 -27.69
CA ALA A 108 36.09 0.75 -27.59
C ALA A 108 35.64 -0.59 -26.99
N MET A 109 36.15 -1.72 -27.49
CA MET A 109 35.77 -3.04 -26.97
C MET A 109 36.26 -3.26 -25.55
N ALA A 110 37.46 -2.80 -25.20
CA ALA A 110 37.91 -2.83 -23.80
C ALA A 110 36.97 -2.07 -22.86
N LYS A 111 36.45 -0.90 -23.30
CA LYS A 111 35.49 -0.11 -22.52
C LYS A 111 34.10 -0.75 -22.49
N ILE A 112 33.59 -1.24 -23.63
CA ILE A 112 32.29 -1.90 -23.75
C ILE A 112 32.25 -3.15 -22.86
N MET A 113 33.25 -4.02 -22.95
CA MET A 113 33.33 -5.22 -22.11
C MET A 113 33.34 -4.86 -20.63
N LYS A 114 33.98 -3.76 -20.24
CA LYS A 114 34.01 -3.34 -18.83
C LYS A 114 32.72 -2.68 -18.35
N ALA A 115 32.09 -1.82 -19.16
CA ALA A 115 31.09 -0.86 -18.71
C ALA A 115 29.69 -1.01 -19.36
N ASN A 116 29.48 -2.00 -20.22
CA ASN A 116 28.17 -2.20 -20.84
C ASN A 116 27.14 -2.73 -19.82
N PRO A 117 25.98 -2.06 -19.64
CA PRO A 117 24.97 -2.47 -18.67
C PRO A 117 24.37 -3.86 -18.94
N ALA A 118 24.17 -4.26 -20.20
CA ALA A 118 23.63 -5.56 -20.53
C ALA A 118 24.60 -6.70 -20.16
N LEU A 119 25.90 -6.51 -20.42
CA LEU A 119 26.94 -7.44 -19.98
C LEU A 119 27.07 -7.49 -18.45
N TYR A 120 26.87 -6.36 -17.76
CA TYR A 120 26.81 -6.32 -16.30
C TYR A 120 25.64 -7.17 -15.78
N VAL A 121 24.42 -6.97 -16.30
CA VAL A 121 23.23 -7.75 -15.94
C VAL A 121 23.44 -9.25 -16.20
N LEU A 122 24.08 -9.62 -17.32
CA LEU A 122 24.42 -11.02 -17.61
C LEU A 122 25.34 -11.60 -16.52
N ARG A 123 26.42 -10.90 -16.17
CA ARG A 123 27.38 -11.34 -15.14
C ARG A 123 26.72 -11.46 -13.78
N GLU A 124 25.90 -10.49 -13.39
CA GLU A 124 25.16 -10.52 -12.12
C GLU A 124 24.19 -11.70 -12.05
N ARG A 125 23.48 -12.01 -13.15
CA ARG A 125 22.62 -13.19 -13.21
C ARG A 125 23.42 -14.49 -13.05
N ILE A 126 24.57 -14.60 -13.71
CA ILE A 126 25.47 -15.76 -13.57
C ILE A 126 25.98 -15.87 -12.12
N ARG A 127 26.44 -14.77 -11.51
CA ARG A 127 26.89 -14.73 -10.10
C ARG A 127 25.79 -15.15 -9.14
N LYS A 128 24.57 -14.58 -9.27
CA LYS A 128 23.39 -14.94 -8.47
C LYS A 128 23.04 -16.43 -8.62
N ALA A 129 23.04 -16.96 -9.84
CA ALA A 129 22.73 -18.37 -10.10
C ALA A 129 23.79 -19.32 -9.49
N LEU A 130 25.06 -18.91 -9.52
CA LEU A 130 26.18 -19.64 -8.91
C LEU A 130 26.36 -19.34 -7.41
N GLN A 131 25.52 -18.49 -6.83
CA GLN A 131 25.58 -18.05 -5.42
C GLN A 131 26.94 -17.43 -5.04
N LEU A 132 27.57 -16.73 -5.98
CA LEU A 132 28.81 -15.99 -5.76
C LEU A 132 28.49 -14.56 -5.34
N TYR A 133 29.03 -14.12 -4.20
CA TYR A 133 28.86 -12.76 -3.68
C TYR A 133 30.23 -12.07 -3.62
N SER A 134 30.33 -10.89 -4.22
CA SER A 134 31.49 -10.02 -4.13
C SER A 134 31.10 -8.70 -3.47
N SER A 135 31.98 -8.14 -2.64
CA SER A 135 31.82 -6.81 -2.05
C SER A 135 32.24 -5.74 -3.06
N GLU A 136 31.53 -5.62 -4.19
CA GLU A 136 31.74 -4.50 -5.11
C GLU A 136 31.17 -3.20 -4.50
N PRO A 137 31.83 -2.04 -4.71
CA PRO A 137 31.30 -0.75 -4.27
C PRO A 137 30.03 -0.43 -5.06
N THR A 138 28.88 -0.71 -4.45
CA THR A 138 27.57 -0.36 -4.99
C THR A 138 27.23 1.07 -4.64
N GLU A 139 26.41 1.73 -5.46
CA GLU A 139 25.87 3.02 -5.07
C GLU A 139 25.07 2.88 -3.76
N PRO A 140 25.29 3.77 -2.78
CA PRO A 140 24.61 3.68 -1.51
C PRO A 140 23.11 3.88 -1.72
N TYR A 141 22.30 3.04 -1.07
CA TYR A 141 20.85 3.16 -1.08
C TYR A 141 20.41 4.49 -0.48
N LEU A 142 19.19 4.91 -0.81
CA LEU A 142 18.57 6.04 -0.12
C LEU A 142 18.33 5.66 1.35
N SER A 143 18.86 6.46 2.25
CA SER A 143 18.77 6.32 3.71
C SER A 143 18.53 7.70 4.34
N SER A 144 18.45 7.76 5.68
CA SER A 144 18.26 9.03 6.39
C SER A 144 19.48 9.96 6.30
N THR A 145 20.66 9.44 5.97
CA THR A 145 21.91 10.23 5.89
C THR A 145 22.06 10.97 4.57
N ASN A 146 21.66 10.37 3.45
CA ASN A 146 21.71 10.96 2.11
C ASN A 146 20.35 11.47 1.60
N TYR A 147 19.34 11.51 2.47
CA TYR A 147 17.98 11.98 2.16
C TYR A 147 17.91 13.36 1.49
N GLY A 148 18.87 14.25 1.77
CA GLY A 148 18.95 15.58 1.15
C GLY A 148 19.22 15.56 -0.36
N GLU A 149 19.80 14.48 -0.91
CA GLU A 149 20.11 14.36 -2.34
C GLU A 149 18.85 14.42 -3.24
N LEU A 150 17.69 14.04 -2.67
CA LEU A 150 16.39 14.07 -3.34
C LEU A 150 15.99 15.44 -3.87
N PHE A 151 16.56 16.51 -3.30
CA PHE A 151 16.20 17.90 -3.61
C PHE A 151 17.27 18.64 -4.41
N SER A 152 18.19 17.89 -5.02
CA SER A 152 19.18 18.44 -5.94
C SER A 152 18.53 18.93 -7.25
N ASN A 153 19.35 19.54 -8.12
CA ASN A 153 18.91 19.96 -9.45
C ASN A 153 18.65 18.78 -10.40
N GLN A 154 19.00 17.55 -10.03
CA GLN A 154 18.70 16.36 -10.83
C GLN A 154 17.21 16.00 -10.76
N ILE A 155 16.68 15.48 -11.87
CA ILE A 155 15.32 14.93 -11.91
C ILE A 155 15.39 13.51 -11.32
N ILE A 156 14.74 13.33 -10.18
CA ILE A 156 14.72 12.07 -9.44
C ILE A 156 13.27 11.59 -9.39
N TRP A 157 13.03 10.31 -9.67
CA TRP A 157 11.72 9.70 -9.52
C TRP A 157 11.73 8.58 -8.48
N PHE A 158 10.72 8.56 -7.63
CA PHE A 158 10.34 7.38 -6.88
C PHE A 158 9.42 6.50 -7.73
N VAL A 159 9.65 5.18 -7.70
CA VAL A 159 8.76 4.18 -8.28
C VAL A 159 8.31 3.24 -7.16
N ASP A 160 7.00 3.21 -6.91
CA ASP A 160 6.36 2.28 -5.97
C ASP A 160 5.41 1.31 -6.71
N ASP A 161 5.71 0.02 -6.59
CA ASP A 161 4.95 -1.08 -7.21
C ASP A 161 3.94 -1.73 -6.26
N THR A 162 3.82 -1.23 -5.02
CA THR A 162 3.04 -1.86 -3.94
C THR A 162 1.56 -2.06 -4.31
N ASN A 163 0.98 -1.11 -5.04
CA ASN A 163 -0.44 -1.13 -5.42
C ASN A 163 -0.71 -1.53 -6.87
N VAL A 164 0.26 -2.11 -7.56
CA VAL A 164 0.12 -2.51 -8.98
C VAL A 164 -0.76 -3.74 -9.11
N TYR A 165 -0.48 -4.81 -8.35
CA TYR A 165 -1.29 -6.01 -8.33
C TYR A 165 -2.02 -6.14 -7.01
N ARG A 166 -3.32 -5.84 -7.03
CA ARG A 166 -4.20 -5.83 -5.86
C ARG A 166 -5.27 -6.89 -6.01
N VAL A 167 -5.63 -7.53 -4.91
CA VAL A 167 -6.65 -8.58 -4.89
C VAL A 167 -7.64 -8.38 -3.76
N THR A 168 -8.89 -8.76 -4.00
CA THR A 168 -9.86 -9.03 -2.94
C THR A 168 -9.82 -10.52 -2.60
N ILE A 169 -9.63 -10.82 -1.31
CA ILE A 169 -9.56 -12.19 -0.82
C ILE A 169 -10.96 -12.61 -0.39
N HIS A 170 -11.40 -13.77 -0.86
CA HIS A 170 -12.65 -14.40 -0.49
C HIS A 170 -12.36 -15.81 0.03
N LYS A 171 -12.73 -16.08 1.29
CA LYS A 171 -12.68 -17.43 1.85
C LYS A 171 -13.93 -18.18 1.37
N THR A 172 -13.73 -19.31 0.70
CA THR A 172 -14.83 -20.19 0.28
C THR A 172 -15.36 -20.96 1.48
N PHE A 173 -16.53 -21.57 1.29
CA PHE A 173 -17.17 -22.42 2.29
C PHE A 173 -16.26 -23.54 2.81
N GLU A 174 -15.48 -24.15 1.92
CA GLU A 174 -14.51 -25.23 2.22
C GLU A 174 -13.26 -24.75 2.97
N GLY A 175 -13.16 -23.45 3.26
CA GLY A 175 -12.01 -22.83 3.90
C GLY A 175 -10.90 -22.38 2.96
N ASN A 176 -11.03 -22.63 1.64
CA ASN A 176 -10.04 -22.23 0.64
C ASN A 176 -10.04 -20.71 0.44
N LEU A 177 -8.86 -20.10 0.31
CA LEU A 177 -8.72 -18.68 0.00
C LEU A 177 -8.66 -18.48 -1.52
N THR A 178 -9.69 -17.86 -2.08
CA THR A 178 -9.73 -17.43 -3.48
C THR A 178 -9.44 -15.94 -3.60
N THR A 179 -8.76 -15.53 -4.67
CA THR A 179 -8.40 -14.13 -4.88
C THR A 179 -8.96 -13.63 -6.21
N LYS A 180 -9.55 -12.43 -6.20
CA LYS A 180 -9.99 -11.76 -7.42
C LYS A 180 -9.17 -10.48 -7.62
N PRO A 181 -8.53 -10.28 -8.78
CA PRO A 181 -7.77 -9.07 -9.03
C PRO A 181 -8.70 -7.87 -9.15
N ILE A 182 -8.25 -6.72 -8.66
CA ILE A 182 -8.89 -5.42 -8.85
C ILE A 182 -7.92 -4.46 -9.53
N ASN A 183 -8.41 -3.30 -9.98
CA ASN A 183 -7.57 -2.27 -10.57
C ASN A 183 -6.46 -1.84 -9.60
N GLY A 184 -5.26 -1.72 -10.14
CA GLY A 184 -4.08 -1.24 -9.45
C GLY A 184 -3.55 0.04 -10.08
N ALA A 185 -2.45 0.56 -9.52
CA ALA A 185 -1.75 1.68 -10.10
C ALA A 185 -0.24 1.61 -9.81
N ILE A 186 0.54 2.04 -10.78
CA ILE A 186 1.96 2.35 -10.60
C ILE A 186 2.04 3.80 -10.14
N PHE A 187 2.83 4.03 -9.09
CA PHE A 187 3.06 5.35 -8.53
C PHE A 187 4.48 5.81 -8.89
N ILE A 188 4.58 6.83 -9.74
CA ILE A 188 5.87 7.42 -10.15
C ILE A 188 5.87 8.88 -9.73
N PHE A 189 6.79 9.27 -8.84
CA PHE A 189 6.70 10.55 -8.15
C PHE A 189 8.02 11.33 -8.12
N ASN A 190 7.97 12.61 -8.46
CA ASN A 190 9.10 13.53 -8.36
C ASN A 190 9.04 14.28 -7.01
N PRO A 191 9.97 14.00 -6.07
CA PRO A 191 9.95 14.60 -4.73
C PRO A 191 10.30 16.09 -4.73
N ARG A 192 10.93 16.61 -5.78
CA ARG A 192 11.24 18.03 -5.87
C ARG A 192 10.04 18.86 -6.31
N THR A 193 9.34 18.41 -7.35
CA THR A 193 8.24 19.18 -7.96
C THR A 193 6.87 18.81 -7.40
N GLY A 194 6.73 17.65 -6.76
CA GLY A 194 5.44 17.11 -6.33
C GLY A 194 4.68 16.39 -7.45
N GLN A 195 5.23 16.34 -8.67
CA GLN A 195 4.57 15.72 -9.80
C GLN A 195 4.43 14.20 -9.61
N LEU A 196 3.21 13.72 -9.75
CA LEU A 196 2.85 12.30 -9.72
C LEU A 196 2.35 11.88 -11.10
N PHE A 197 3.01 10.88 -11.68
CA PHE A 197 2.52 10.10 -12.81
C PHE A 197 1.87 8.83 -12.24
N LEU A 198 0.53 8.81 -12.22
CA LEU A 198 -0.26 7.69 -11.73
C LEU A 198 -0.74 6.87 -12.94
N LYS A 199 -0.07 5.74 -13.20
CA LYS A 199 -0.50 4.82 -14.26
C LYS A 199 -1.47 3.80 -13.70
N ILE A 200 -2.72 3.87 -14.14
CA ILE A 200 -3.75 2.90 -13.77
C ILE A 200 -3.54 1.60 -14.55
N ILE A 201 -3.53 0.48 -13.84
CA ILE A 201 -3.43 -0.86 -14.38
C ILE A 201 -4.78 -1.55 -14.21
N HIS A 202 -5.49 -1.70 -15.33
CA HIS A 202 -6.82 -2.32 -15.37
C HIS A 202 -6.72 -3.85 -15.23
N THR A 203 -7.78 -4.47 -14.69
CA THR A 203 -7.83 -5.93 -14.45
C THR A 203 -7.62 -6.78 -15.71
N SER A 204 -7.90 -6.25 -16.90
CA SER A 204 -7.68 -6.93 -18.19
C SER A 204 -6.21 -7.32 -18.42
N VAL A 205 -5.25 -6.61 -17.83
CA VAL A 205 -3.82 -6.94 -17.92
C VAL A 205 -3.50 -8.30 -17.28
N TRP A 206 -4.29 -8.72 -16.30
CA TRP A 206 -4.10 -9.98 -15.57
C TRP A 206 -4.84 -11.17 -16.21
N ALA A 207 -5.71 -10.92 -17.19
CA ALA A 207 -6.56 -11.94 -17.78
C ALA A 207 -5.72 -12.99 -18.53
N GLY A 208 -5.93 -14.27 -18.22
CA GLY A 208 -5.22 -15.39 -18.85
C GLY A 208 -3.76 -15.56 -18.42
N GLN A 209 -3.26 -14.74 -17.48
CA GLN A 209 -1.87 -14.76 -17.05
C GLN A 209 -1.67 -15.59 -15.77
N LYS A 210 -0.45 -16.12 -15.60
CA LYS A 210 -0.01 -16.84 -14.39
C LYS A 210 1.16 -16.10 -13.73
N ARG A 211 1.44 -16.42 -12.46
CA ARG A 211 2.53 -15.81 -11.67
C ARG A 211 2.44 -14.27 -11.63
N LEU A 212 1.23 -13.78 -11.35
CA LEU A 212 0.86 -12.35 -11.40
C LEU A 212 1.75 -11.45 -10.54
N GLY A 213 2.26 -11.93 -9.41
CA GLY A 213 3.19 -11.18 -8.56
C GLY A 213 4.54 -10.88 -9.23
N GLN A 214 5.03 -11.77 -10.11
CA GLN A 214 6.22 -11.49 -10.91
C GLN A 214 5.86 -10.58 -12.08
N LEU A 215 4.77 -10.90 -12.79
CA LEU A 215 4.29 -10.12 -13.93
C LEU A 215 4.07 -8.64 -13.57
N ALA A 216 3.54 -8.35 -12.39
CA ALA A 216 3.32 -6.98 -11.92
C ALA A 216 4.60 -6.14 -11.92
N LYS A 217 5.74 -6.72 -11.51
CA LYS A 217 7.04 -6.02 -11.47
C LYS A 217 7.57 -5.73 -12.87
N TRP A 218 7.48 -6.72 -13.77
CA TRP A 218 7.89 -6.56 -15.17
C TRP A 218 7.01 -5.55 -15.89
N LYS A 219 5.68 -5.62 -15.68
CA LYS A 219 4.75 -4.64 -16.25
C LYS A 219 5.00 -3.24 -15.72
N THR A 220 5.36 -3.12 -14.44
CA THR A 220 5.76 -1.84 -13.85
C THR A 220 6.99 -1.27 -14.55
N ALA A 221 8.04 -2.08 -14.72
CA ALA A 221 9.27 -1.64 -15.38
C ALA A 221 9.04 -1.27 -16.85
N GLU A 222 8.21 -2.02 -17.57
CA GLU A 222 7.80 -1.73 -18.94
C GLU A 222 7.10 -0.36 -19.05
N GLU A 223 6.11 -0.08 -18.20
CA GLU A 223 5.37 1.19 -18.22
C GLU A 223 6.24 2.37 -17.78
N VAL A 224 7.15 2.17 -16.82
CA VAL A 224 8.14 3.20 -16.43
C VAL A 224 9.06 3.52 -17.61
N ALA A 225 9.60 2.51 -18.30
CA ALA A 225 10.45 2.70 -19.47
C ALA A 225 9.68 3.38 -20.63
N ALA A 226 8.41 3.02 -20.84
CA ALA A 226 7.56 3.66 -21.83
C ALA A 226 7.32 5.15 -21.51
N LEU A 227 7.10 5.50 -20.25
CA LEU A 227 6.96 6.90 -19.81
C LEU A 227 8.25 7.69 -20.05
N ILE A 228 9.42 7.11 -19.75
CA ILE A 228 10.72 7.78 -20.00
C ILE A 228 10.91 8.03 -21.51
N ARG A 229 10.57 7.05 -22.37
CA ARG A 229 10.61 7.20 -23.83
C ARG A 229 9.66 8.29 -24.34
N SER A 230 8.55 8.55 -23.64
CA SER A 230 7.60 9.59 -24.05
C SER A 230 8.05 11.01 -23.71
N LEU A 231 9.02 11.17 -22.80
CA LEU A 231 9.50 12.47 -22.35
C LEU A 231 10.71 12.95 -23.17
N PRO A 232 10.83 14.27 -23.41
CA PRO A 232 12.05 14.88 -23.94
C PRO A 232 13.26 14.57 -23.04
N VAL A 233 14.47 14.52 -23.61
CA VAL A 233 15.70 14.13 -22.91
C VAL A 233 16.02 15.05 -21.72
N GLU A 234 15.56 16.30 -21.77
CA GLU A 234 15.69 17.30 -20.72
C GLU A 234 14.81 17.00 -19.49
N GLU A 235 13.67 16.33 -19.69
CA GLU A 235 12.72 15.97 -18.63
C GLU A 235 12.91 14.53 -18.11
N GLN A 236 13.77 13.76 -18.77
CA GLN A 236 14.08 12.39 -18.35
C GLN A 236 14.79 12.38 -16.98
N PRO A 237 14.43 11.43 -16.08
CA PRO A 237 15.08 11.32 -14.79
C PRO A 237 16.54 10.95 -14.96
N LYS A 238 17.41 11.53 -14.11
CA LYS A 238 18.81 11.07 -13.98
C LYS A 238 18.92 9.92 -12.98
N GLN A 239 17.95 9.81 -12.07
CA GLN A 239 17.92 8.77 -11.05
C GLN A 239 16.50 8.28 -10.80
N ILE A 240 16.36 6.96 -10.67
CA ILE A 240 15.12 6.28 -10.28
C ILE A 240 15.38 5.55 -8.98
N ILE A 241 14.57 5.84 -7.97
CA ILE A 241 14.63 5.22 -6.65
C ILE A 241 13.43 4.28 -6.52
N VAL A 242 13.70 2.99 -6.33
CA VAL A 242 12.64 2.00 -6.08
C VAL A 242 12.40 1.82 -4.59
N THR A 243 11.13 1.77 -4.19
CA THR A 243 10.74 1.49 -2.80
C THR A 243 10.99 0.03 -2.40
N ARG A 244 10.95 -0.89 -3.37
CA ARG A 244 11.07 -2.34 -3.14
C ARG A 244 12.16 -2.95 -3.98
N LYS A 245 13.08 -3.69 -3.34
CA LYS A 245 14.25 -4.32 -3.97
C LYS A 245 13.90 -5.21 -5.18
N GLY A 246 12.71 -5.81 -5.18
CA GLY A 246 12.23 -6.65 -6.28
C GLY A 246 12.04 -5.93 -7.62
N MET A 247 12.06 -4.59 -7.63
CA MET A 247 11.94 -3.76 -8.84
C MET A 247 13.28 -3.41 -9.49
N LEU A 248 14.42 -3.64 -8.81
CA LEU A 248 15.75 -3.35 -9.35
C LEU A 248 16.01 -4.15 -10.62
N ASP A 249 15.97 -5.49 -10.53
CA ASP A 249 16.28 -6.37 -11.66
C ASP A 249 15.38 -6.10 -12.91
N PRO A 250 14.04 -5.94 -12.79
CA PRO A 250 13.21 -5.61 -13.96
C PRO A 250 13.53 -4.24 -14.58
N LEU A 251 13.80 -3.21 -13.77
CA LEU A 251 14.14 -1.88 -14.30
C LEU A 251 15.51 -1.86 -14.98
N GLU A 252 16.50 -2.54 -14.43
CA GLU A 252 17.83 -2.67 -15.07
C GLU A 252 17.73 -3.26 -16.48
N VAL A 253 16.82 -4.22 -16.68
CA VAL A 253 16.60 -4.86 -17.98
C VAL A 253 15.83 -3.96 -18.94
N HIS A 254 14.78 -3.27 -18.46
CA HIS A 254 13.96 -2.42 -19.32
C HIS A 254 14.60 -1.06 -19.65
N LEU A 255 15.59 -0.63 -18.87
CA LEU A 255 16.30 0.64 -19.03
C LEU A 255 17.69 0.49 -19.66
N LEU A 256 17.98 -0.64 -20.32
CA LEU A 256 19.23 -0.82 -21.08
C LEU A 256 19.45 0.24 -22.17
N ASP A 257 18.36 0.78 -22.74
CA ASP A 257 18.38 1.89 -23.70
C ASP A 257 18.77 3.24 -23.05
N PHE A 258 18.77 3.31 -21.72
CA PHE A 258 19.00 4.52 -20.92
C PHE A 258 20.18 4.35 -19.95
N PRO A 259 21.41 4.18 -20.45
CA PRO A 259 22.58 3.84 -19.63
C PRO A 259 23.00 4.95 -18.64
N ASN A 260 22.46 6.16 -18.81
CA ASN A 260 22.77 7.31 -17.95
C ASN A 260 21.79 7.46 -16.77
N ILE A 261 20.76 6.63 -16.69
CA ILE A 261 19.79 6.66 -15.59
C ILE A 261 20.27 5.72 -14.49
N VAL A 262 20.52 6.29 -13.32
CA VAL A 262 20.93 5.54 -12.13
C VAL A 262 19.70 4.89 -11.50
N ILE A 263 19.76 3.59 -11.23
CA ILE A 263 18.70 2.85 -10.54
C ILE A 263 19.19 2.55 -9.12
N LYS A 264 18.49 3.09 -8.10
CA LYS A 264 18.88 2.99 -6.69
C LYS A 264 17.76 2.38 -5.85
N GLY A 265 18.13 1.57 -4.85
CA GLY A 265 17.20 1.07 -3.84
C GLY A 265 16.99 2.07 -2.70
N SER A 266 15.89 1.92 -1.95
CA SER A 266 15.64 2.66 -0.72
C SER A 266 15.68 1.73 0.49
N GLU A 267 16.40 2.13 1.54
CA GLU A 267 16.27 1.55 2.89
C GLU A 267 15.07 2.13 3.65
N LEU A 268 14.64 3.32 3.26
CA LEU A 268 13.45 3.97 3.81
C LEU A 268 12.18 3.28 3.29
N GLN A 269 11.29 2.86 4.19
CA GLN A 269 9.99 2.30 3.82
C GLN A 269 8.95 3.43 3.71
N LEU A 270 9.05 4.24 2.66
CA LEU A 270 8.14 5.37 2.44
C LEU A 270 6.69 4.92 2.23
N PRO A 271 5.69 5.64 2.76
CA PRO A 271 4.31 5.18 2.83
C PRO A 271 3.49 5.53 1.56
N PHE A 272 4.09 5.51 0.37
CA PHE A 272 3.40 5.88 -0.88
C PHE A 272 2.16 5.03 -1.17
N GLN A 273 2.16 3.77 -0.72
CA GLN A 273 0.99 2.91 -0.80
C GLN A 273 -0.28 3.49 -0.13
N ALA A 274 -0.12 4.36 0.87
CA ALA A 274 -1.23 4.99 1.56
C ALA A 274 -1.90 6.09 0.73
N CYS A 275 -1.28 6.54 -0.36
CA CYS A 275 -1.84 7.54 -1.26
C CYS A 275 -3.18 7.06 -1.86
N LEU A 276 -3.32 5.76 -2.16
CA LEU A 276 -4.58 5.18 -2.64
C LEU A 276 -5.73 5.20 -1.61
N LYS A 277 -5.44 5.51 -0.33
CA LYS A 277 -6.48 5.68 0.70
C LYS A 277 -7.18 7.05 0.61
N VAL A 278 -6.63 7.96 -0.18
CA VAL A 278 -7.27 9.24 -0.55
C VAL A 278 -8.34 8.97 -1.58
N GLU A 279 -9.56 9.45 -1.34
CA GLU A 279 -10.76 9.14 -2.14
C GLU A 279 -10.58 9.52 -3.61
N LYS A 280 -9.95 10.68 -3.88
CA LYS A 280 -9.68 11.16 -5.25
C LYS A 280 -8.93 10.12 -6.10
N PHE A 281 -7.93 9.46 -5.51
CA PHE A 281 -7.15 8.42 -6.19
C PHE A 281 -7.85 7.06 -6.16
N GLY A 282 -8.40 6.68 -5.00
CA GLY A 282 -9.09 5.40 -4.83
C GLY A 282 -10.27 5.24 -5.79
N ASP A 283 -11.13 6.25 -5.89
CA ASP A 283 -12.29 6.25 -6.79
C ASP A 283 -11.88 6.23 -8.25
N LEU A 284 -10.87 7.04 -8.62
CA LEU A 284 -10.37 7.13 -9.98
C LEU A 284 -9.85 5.78 -10.47
N ILE A 285 -9.06 5.09 -9.64
CA ILE A 285 -8.51 3.77 -9.97
C ILE A 285 -9.63 2.72 -10.07
N LEU A 286 -10.59 2.73 -9.14
CA LEU A 286 -11.67 1.75 -9.13
C LEU A 286 -12.67 1.94 -10.28
N LYS A 287 -12.93 3.17 -10.71
CA LYS A 287 -13.88 3.49 -11.80
C LYS A 287 -13.26 3.37 -13.20
N ALA A 288 -11.94 3.27 -13.31
CA ALA A 288 -11.27 3.17 -14.60
C ALA A 288 -11.65 1.87 -15.34
N THR A 289 -12.06 2.02 -16.61
CA THR A 289 -12.43 0.91 -17.50
C THR A 289 -11.29 0.46 -18.40
N GLU A 290 -10.20 1.23 -18.48
CA GLU A 290 -9.03 0.96 -19.30
C GLU A 290 -7.74 1.46 -18.63
N PRO A 291 -6.55 0.96 -19.04
CA PRO A 291 -5.27 1.48 -18.57
C PRO A 291 -5.06 2.92 -19.06
N GLN A 292 -4.80 3.83 -18.14
CA GLN A 292 -4.58 5.26 -18.45
C GLN A 292 -3.52 5.88 -17.55
N MET A 293 -2.83 6.90 -18.06
CA MET A 293 -1.86 7.70 -17.30
C MET A 293 -2.54 8.98 -16.83
N VAL A 294 -2.46 9.28 -15.53
CA VAL A 294 -3.05 10.49 -14.96
C VAL A 294 -1.99 11.29 -14.21
N LEU A 295 -1.93 12.59 -14.47
CA LEU A 295 -0.98 13.52 -13.87
C LEU A 295 -1.62 14.24 -12.67
N PHE A 296 -0.87 14.31 -11.58
CA PHE A 296 -1.23 15.07 -10.39
C PHE A 296 -0.03 15.84 -9.85
N ASN A 297 -0.29 16.81 -8.99
CA ASN A 297 0.73 17.43 -8.15
C ASN A 297 0.38 17.19 -6.68
N LEU A 298 1.13 16.32 -6.00
CA LEU A 298 0.87 15.97 -4.59
C LEU A 298 1.17 17.10 -3.60
N TYR A 299 1.82 18.18 -4.05
CA TYR A 299 2.06 19.35 -3.22
C TYR A 299 1.00 20.43 -3.38
N ASP A 300 0.05 20.26 -4.31
CA ASP A 300 -0.91 21.30 -4.67
C ASP A 300 -0.18 22.64 -4.95
N ASP A 301 -0.28 23.60 -4.04
CA ASP A 301 0.36 24.92 -4.12
C ASP A 301 1.44 25.17 -3.03
N TRP A 302 1.81 24.18 -2.22
CA TRP A 302 2.72 24.34 -1.08
C TRP A 302 4.09 24.91 -1.44
N LEU A 303 4.57 24.67 -2.68
CA LEU A 303 5.85 25.18 -3.16
C LEU A 303 5.88 26.70 -3.31
N ARG A 304 4.74 27.40 -3.17
CA ARG A 304 4.70 28.87 -3.11
C ARG A 304 5.25 29.41 -1.80
N SER A 305 4.96 28.73 -0.69
CA SER A 305 5.33 29.16 0.67
C SER A 305 6.50 28.37 1.25
N PHE A 306 6.70 27.12 0.80
CA PHE A 306 7.66 26.20 1.40
C PHE A 306 8.64 25.62 0.39
N SER A 307 9.82 25.22 0.87
CA SER A 307 10.79 24.47 0.07
C SER A 307 10.27 23.08 -0.30
N SER A 308 10.80 22.49 -1.38
CA SER A 308 10.50 21.10 -1.75
C SER A 308 10.79 20.10 -0.62
N TYR A 309 11.83 20.35 0.18
CA TYR A 309 12.18 19.52 1.34
C TYR A 309 11.04 19.50 2.38
N THR A 310 10.54 20.69 2.72
CA THR A 310 9.44 20.85 3.68
C THR A 310 8.13 20.27 3.14
N ALA A 311 7.82 20.53 1.86
CA ALA A 311 6.63 20.00 1.20
C ALA A 311 6.65 18.45 1.15
N PHE A 312 7.80 17.86 0.84
CA PHE A 312 7.96 16.40 0.87
C PHE A 312 7.82 15.84 2.29
N SER A 313 8.39 16.50 3.29
CA SER A 313 8.28 16.09 4.69
C SER A 313 6.82 16.10 5.16
N ARG A 314 6.06 17.16 4.82
CA ARG A 314 4.61 17.25 5.06
C ARG A 314 3.87 16.10 4.39
N LEU A 315 4.15 15.84 3.11
CA LEU A 315 3.52 14.74 2.36
C LEU A 315 3.79 13.37 3.03
N VAL A 316 5.04 13.09 3.39
CA VAL A 316 5.42 11.83 4.05
C VAL A 316 4.71 11.69 5.39
N LEU A 317 4.60 12.78 6.16
CA LEU A 317 3.89 12.80 7.44
C LEU A 317 2.40 12.45 7.27
N ILE A 318 1.73 13.09 6.31
CA ILE A 318 0.31 12.81 5.99
C ILE A 318 0.13 11.35 5.55
N LEU A 319 0.95 10.89 4.61
CA LEU A 319 0.86 9.53 4.08
C LEU A 319 1.18 8.48 5.15
N ARG A 320 2.13 8.75 6.05
CA ARG A 320 2.45 7.87 7.19
C ARG A 320 1.28 7.81 8.16
N ALA A 321 0.67 8.94 8.49
CA ALA A 321 -0.50 8.99 9.36
C ALA A 321 -1.69 8.23 8.74
N LEU A 322 -1.96 8.40 7.44
CA LEU A 322 -2.96 7.63 6.69
C LEU A 322 -2.64 6.11 6.67
N HIS A 323 -1.36 5.76 6.63
CA HIS A 323 -0.93 4.37 6.71
C HIS A 323 -1.27 3.77 8.07
N VAL A 324 -0.92 4.48 9.16
CA VAL A 324 -1.10 4.08 10.56
C VAL A 324 -2.57 4.06 10.98
N ASN A 325 -3.28 5.17 10.82
CA ASN A 325 -4.69 5.29 11.19
C ASN A 325 -5.42 6.22 10.21
N ASN A 326 -6.09 5.59 9.24
CA ASN A 326 -6.78 6.30 8.17
C ASN A 326 -7.92 7.20 8.69
N GLU A 327 -8.76 6.67 9.61
CA GLU A 327 -9.94 7.39 10.11
C GLU A 327 -9.54 8.64 10.90
N LYS A 328 -8.63 8.50 11.88
CA LYS A 328 -8.17 9.65 12.69
C LYS A 328 -7.45 10.69 11.85
N THR A 329 -6.64 10.25 10.88
CA THR A 329 -5.93 11.19 9.99
C THR A 329 -6.91 12.01 9.17
N LYS A 330 -7.96 11.40 8.61
CA LYS A 330 -9.00 12.13 7.88
C LYS A 330 -9.75 13.13 8.76
N MET A 331 -9.98 12.79 10.03
CA MET A 331 -10.56 13.74 11.00
C MET A 331 -9.64 14.91 11.32
N ILE A 332 -8.33 14.67 11.44
CA ILE A 332 -7.34 15.74 11.65
C ILE A 332 -7.25 16.67 10.44
N LEU A 333 -7.26 16.11 9.23
CA LEU A 333 -7.20 16.88 7.98
C LEU A 333 -8.47 17.70 7.72
N ARG A 334 -9.64 17.23 8.17
CA ARG A 334 -10.93 17.90 7.99
C ARG A 334 -11.70 17.93 9.31
N PRO A 335 -11.31 18.82 10.24
CA PRO A 335 -11.93 18.89 11.57
C PRO A 335 -13.35 19.49 11.53
N ASP A 336 -13.64 20.31 10.52
CA ASP A 336 -14.93 20.98 10.34
C ASP A 336 -15.38 21.02 8.88
N ARG A 337 -16.62 21.49 8.65
CA ARG A 337 -17.20 21.64 7.31
C ARG A 337 -16.68 22.88 6.56
N SER A 338 -16.12 23.86 7.26
CA SER A 338 -15.51 25.06 6.65
C SER A 338 -14.23 24.73 5.91
N THR A 339 -13.54 23.67 6.31
CA THR A 339 -12.35 23.15 5.67
C THR A 339 -12.70 22.55 4.29
N ILE A 340 -12.49 23.34 3.24
CA ILE A 340 -12.75 22.93 1.85
C ILE A 340 -11.46 22.43 1.19
N THR A 341 -11.62 21.51 0.24
CA THR A 341 -10.57 21.12 -0.71
C THR A 341 -10.98 21.64 -2.07
N GLU A 342 -10.11 22.41 -2.72
CA GLU A 342 -10.39 22.89 -4.07
C GLU A 342 -10.49 21.72 -5.07
N PRO A 343 -11.31 21.82 -6.14
CA PRO A 343 -11.53 20.69 -7.06
C PRO A 343 -10.24 20.16 -7.70
N HIS A 344 -9.28 21.05 -7.97
CA HIS A 344 -8.01 20.70 -8.57
C HIS A 344 -6.96 20.27 -7.53
N HIS A 345 -7.16 20.57 -6.26
CA HIS A 345 -6.29 20.16 -5.15
C HIS A 345 -6.62 18.74 -4.65
N ILE A 346 -5.67 18.16 -3.92
CA ILE A 346 -5.80 16.87 -3.26
C ILE A 346 -6.04 17.07 -1.77
N TRP A 347 -5.31 18.00 -1.17
CA TRP A 347 -5.34 18.26 0.26
C TRP A 347 -6.28 19.41 0.61
N PRO A 348 -6.74 19.50 1.87
CA PRO A 348 -7.50 20.65 2.34
C PRO A 348 -6.73 21.97 2.17
N THR A 349 -7.43 23.02 1.76
CA THR A 349 -6.84 24.37 1.69
C THR A 349 -6.81 24.94 3.10
N LEU A 350 -5.61 25.00 3.68
CA LEU A 350 -5.34 25.49 5.04
C LEU A 350 -4.28 26.59 4.99
N SER A 351 -4.33 27.51 5.95
CA SER A 351 -3.27 28.49 6.19
C SER A 351 -2.00 27.84 6.76
N ASP A 352 -0.87 28.53 6.68
CA ASP A 352 0.42 28.03 7.18
C ASP A 352 0.39 27.73 8.69
N GLU A 353 -0.36 28.50 9.48
CA GLU A 353 -0.52 28.28 10.93
C GLU A 353 -1.38 27.03 11.23
N GLU A 354 -2.44 26.82 10.45
CA GLU A 354 -3.28 25.61 10.55
C GLU A 354 -2.50 24.37 10.14
N TRP A 355 -1.70 24.45 9.07
CA TRP A 355 -0.81 23.36 8.68
C TRP A 355 0.17 23.00 9.79
N ALA A 356 0.76 23.97 10.49
CA ALA A 356 1.65 23.69 11.61
C ALA A 356 0.94 22.90 12.73
N LYS A 357 -0.32 23.25 13.07
CA LYS A 357 -1.13 22.53 14.07
C LYS A 357 -1.46 21.10 13.60
N VAL A 358 -1.83 20.95 12.33
CA VAL A 358 -2.12 19.64 11.70
C VAL A 358 -0.88 18.75 11.71
N GLU A 359 0.29 19.27 11.31
CA GLU A 359 1.54 18.52 11.30
C GLU A 359 1.91 17.99 12.69
N VAL A 360 1.76 18.80 13.74
CA VAL A 360 1.96 18.35 15.12
C VAL A 360 1.01 17.20 15.48
N ALA A 361 -0.28 17.34 15.18
CA ALA A 361 -1.27 16.31 15.47
C ALA A 361 -1.02 15.00 14.71
N LEU A 362 -0.57 15.07 13.46
CA LEU A 362 -0.21 13.90 12.65
C LEU A 362 1.04 13.20 13.19
N LYS A 363 2.06 13.97 13.60
CA LYS A 363 3.26 13.45 14.24
C LYS A 363 2.92 12.71 15.53
N ASP A 364 2.10 13.31 16.39
CA ASP A 364 1.71 12.72 17.68
C ASP A 364 0.86 11.45 17.48
N LEU A 365 0.03 11.40 16.43
CA LEU A 365 -0.72 10.20 16.06
C LEU A 365 0.22 9.04 15.66
N ILE A 366 1.23 9.31 14.84
CA ILE A 366 2.21 8.30 14.39
C ILE A 366 3.03 7.79 15.58
N LEU A 367 3.56 8.71 16.38
CA LEU A 367 4.38 8.35 17.53
C LEU A 367 3.58 7.64 18.62
N GLY A 368 2.34 8.05 18.85
CA GLY A 368 1.44 7.39 19.80
C GLY A 368 1.09 5.96 19.40
N ASP A 369 0.95 5.66 18.10
CA ASP A 369 0.79 4.28 17.61
C ASP A 369 2.08 3.47 17.78
N TYR A 370 3.23 4.05 17.44
CA TYR A 370 4.54 3.41 17.63
C TYR A 370 4.80 3.07 19.11
N GLY A 371 4.56 4.01 20.02
CA GLY A 371 4.73 3.83 21.45
C GLY A 371 3.82 2.74 22.03
N LYS A 372 2.57 2.65 21.55
CA LYS A 372 1.63 1.58 21.96
C LYS A 372 2.03 0.20 21.42
N LYS A 373 2.49 0.11 20.17
CA LYS A 373 2.89 -1.17 19.58
C LYS A 373 4.18 -1.73 20.17
N ASN A 374 5.12 -0.85 20.50
CA ASN A 374 6.44 -1.23 21.00
C ASN A 374 6.59 -1.09 22.52
N ASN A 375 5.54 -0.66 23.23
CA ASN A 375 5.56 -0.35 24.66
C ASN A 375 6.69 0.62 25.05
N VAL A 376 6.85 1.71 24.28
CA VAL A 376 7.87 2.75 24.50
C VAL A 376 7.20 4.07 24.88
N ASN A 377 7.74 4.74 25.90
CA ASN A 377 7.35 6.11 26.21
C ASN A 377 7.85 7.06 25.11
N VAL A 378 6.92 7.68 24.38
CA VAL A 378 7.20 8.57 23.23
C VAL A 378 8.10 9.74 23.63
N ALA A 379 8.00 10.23 24.87
CA ALA A 379 8.81 11.34 25.36
C ALA A 379 10.30 11.02 25.49
N SER A 380 10.67 9.73 25.49
CA SER A 380 12.07 9.28 25.57
C SER A 380 12.77 9.22 24.20
N LEU A 381 12.03 9.45 23.10
CA LEU A 381 12.58 9.38 21.74
C LEU A 381 13.39 10.63 21.41
N THR A 382 14.57 10.42 20.83
CA THR A 382 15.41 11.47 20.26
C THR A 382 14.85 11.98 18.92
N GLN A 383 15.27 13.17 18.49
CA GLN A 383 14.83 13.74 17.20
C GLN A 383 15.23 12.87 15.99
N SER A 384 16.39 12.20 16.04
CA SER A 384 16.80 11.23 15.03
C SER A 384 15.88 10.02 14.99
N GLU A 385 15.53 9.44 16.15
CA GLU A 385 14.60 8.30 16.22
C GLU A 385 13.21 8.69 15.73
N ILE A 386 12.71 9.88 16.09
CA ILE A 386 11.42 10.41 15.60
C ILE A 386 11.43 10.51 14.06
N ARG A 387 12.49 11.09 13.49
CA ARG A 387 12.65 11.20 12.03
C ARG A 387 12.66 9.82 11.38
N ASP A 388 13.43 8.89 11.92
CA ASP A 388 13.61 7.56 11.37
C ASP A 388 12.29 6.74 11.44
N ILE A 389 11.50 6.88 12.52
CA ILE A 389 10.14 6.31 12.61
C ILE A 389 9.23 6.85 11.51
N ILE A 390 9.23 8.18 11.29
CA ILE A 390 8.38 8.82 10.27
C ILE A 390 8.80 8.37 8.86
N LEU A 391 10.10 8.27 8.61
CA LEU A 391 10.65 7.78 7.34
C LEU A 391 10.49 6.25 7.17
N GLY A 392 10.12 5.53 8.24
CA GLY A 392 9.84 4.09 8.20
C GLY A 392 11.10 3.24 8.22
N MET A 393 12.15 3.70 8.89
CA MET A 393 13.32 2.87 9.19
C MET A 393 13.02 1.95 10.36
N GLU A 394 13.60 0.74 10.33
CA GLU A 394 13.56 -0.18 11.46
C GLU A 394 14.53 0.30 12.53
N ILE A 395 14.01 0.84 13.62
CA ILE A 395 14.79 1.21 14.80
C ILE A 395 14.61 0.18 15.90
N GLN A 396 15.67 -0.11 16.66
CA GLN A 396 15.53 -0.88 17.89
C GLN A 396 14.85 -0.01 18.95
N ALA A 397 13.85 -0.57 19.64
CA ALA A 397 13.21 0.13 20.75
C ALA A 397 14.25 0.51 21.81
N PRO A 398 14.24 1.75 22.34
CA PRO A 398 15.20 2.18 23.34
C PRO A 398 15.07 1.31 24.60
N SER A 399 16.22 0.91 25.17
CA SER A 399 16.27 0.04 26.35
C SER A 399 15.59 0.69 27.57
N LEU A 400 15.00 -0.14 28.44
CA LEU A 400 14.33 0.31 29.68
C LEU A 400 15.23 1.19 30.56
N GLN A 401 16.53 0.89 30.59
CA GLN A 401 17.51 1.65 31.35
C GLN A 401 17.69 3.08 30.80
N ARG A 402 17.65 3.26 29.47
CA ARG A 402 17.70 4.58 28.82
C ARG A 402 16.40 5.37 29.04
N GLN A 403 15.27 4.69 29.08
CA GLN A 403 13.97 5.30 29.40
C GLN A 403 13.94 5.86 30.82
N GLN A 404 14.47 5.11 31.80
CA GLN A 404 14.58 5.56 33.20
C GLN A 404 15.50 6.77 33.35
N ILE A 405 16.64 6.81 32.64
CA ILE A 405 17.56 7.95 32.67
C ILE A 405 16.89 9.22 32.11
N ALA A 406 16.19 9.10 30.98
CA ALA A 406 15.47 10.23 30.38
C ALA A 406 14.35 10.77 31.28
N GLU A 407 13.63 9.89 32.01
CA GLU A 407 12.63 10.32 33.00
C GLU A 407 13.25 11.04 34.20
N ILE A 408 14.42 10.59 34.69
CA ILE A 408 15.16 11.25 35.78
C ILE A 408 15.69 12.61 35.33
N GLU A 409 16.27 12.72 34.13
CA GLU A 409 16.74 14.00 33.58
C GLU A 409 15.60 15.00 33.41
N LYS A 410 14.43 14.53 32.96
CA LYS A 410 13.25 15.38 32.80
C LYS A 410 12.69 15.86 34.15
N GLN A 411 12.67 15.01 35.18
CA GLN A 411 12.34 15.43 36.55
C GLN A 411 13.34 16.45 37.10
N THR A 412 14.62 16.34 36.73
CA THR A 412 15.67 17.28 37.15
C THR A 412 15.52 18.63 36.43
N GLN A 413 15.11 18.64 35.15
CA GLN A 413 14.80 19.88 34.41
C GLN A 413 13.51 20.54 34.89
N GLU A 414 12.45 19.78 35.16
CA GLU A 414 11.18 20.31 35.71
C GLU A 414 11.36 20.89 37.13
N GLN A 415 12.29 20.36 37.94
CA GLN A 415 12.66 20.96 39.22
C GLN A 415 13.40 22.30 39.10
N SER A 416 14.01 22.60 37.95
CA SER A 416 14.73 23.86 37.74
C SER A 416 13.84 25.05 37.30
N GLN A 417 12.54 24.82 37.03
CA GLN A 417 11.58 25.84 36.58
C GLN A 417 10.26 25.87 37.37
N LEU A 418 10.29 25.76 38.70
CA LEU A 418 9.10 26.01 39.54
C LEU A 418 9.34 27.17 40.51
N THR A 419 8.98 28.38 40.09
CA THR A 419 8.59 29.47 41.02
C THR A 419 7.06 29.53 41.06
N ALA A 420 6.45 28.73 41.93
CA ALA A 420 5.02 28.80 42.22
C ALA A 420 4.80 29.71 43.45
N VAL A 421 3.95 30.74 43.31
CA VAL A 421 3.56 31.61 44.42
C VAL A 421 2.31 31.05 45.08
N THR A 422 2.43 30.65 46.35
CA THR A 422 1.32 30.27 47.22
C THR A 422 0.76 31.51 47.92
N THR A 423 -0.53 31.77 47.78
CA THR A 423 -1.20 32.86 48.51
C THR A 423 -2.27 32.29 49.44
N LYS A 424 -2.21 32.65 50.72
CA LYS A 424 -3.25 32.34 51.72
C LYS A 424 -4.37 33.36 51.63
N THR A 425 -5.61 32.92 51.46
CA THR A 425 -6.81 33.79 51.52
C THR A 425 -7.95 33.08 52.25
N ARG A 426 -8.93 33.84 52.73
CA ARG A 426 -10.03 33.37 53.59
C ARG A 426 -11.36 33.49 52.86
N ASN A 427 -12.24 32.49 52.96
CA ASN A 427 -13.58 32.59 52.39
C ASN A 427 -14.49 33.49 53.26
N ILE A 428 -15.66 33.87 52.73
CA ILE A 428 -16.69 34.68 53.42
C ILE A 428 -17.28 34.04 54.70
N HIS A 429 -16.94 32.78 54.99
CA HIS A 429 -17.32 32.07 56.21
C HIS A 429 -16.16 31.87 57.21
N GLY A 430 -14.97 32.42 56.92
CA GLY A 430 -13.86 32.44 57.87
C GLY A 430 -12.96 31.21 57.85
N ASP A 431 -13.00 30.37 56.82
CA ASP A 431 -12.07 29.23 56.68
C ASP A 431 -10.83 29.64 55.86
N GLU A 432 -9.62 29.28 56.34
CA GLU A 432 -8.36 29.53 55.64
C GLU A 432 -8.21 28.58 54.44
N MET A 433 -7.94 29.16 53.26
CA MET A 433 -7.68 28.41 52.04
C MET A 433 -6.27 28.74 51.51
N ILE A 434 -5.50 27.70 51.20
CA ILE A 434 -4.16 27.82 50.60
C ILE A 434 -4.32 27.54 49.11
N VAL A 435 -4.17 28.57 48.28
CA VAL A 435 -4.23 28.44 46.81
C VAL A 435 -2.81 28.49 46.25
N THR A 436 -2.37 27.38 45.67
CA THR A 436 -1.12 27.28 44.92
C THR A 436 -1.43 27.50 43.45
N THR A 437 -0.95 28.60 42.86
CA THR A 437 -1.18 28.87 41.44
C THR A 437 0.03 28.44 40.62
N THR A 438 -0.11 27.37 39.84
CA THR A 438 0.90 26.89 38.88
C THR A 438 0.45 27.19 37.44
N SER A 439 0.76 28.40 36.96
CA SER A 439 0.60 28.87 35.57
C SER A 439 -0.81 28.84 34.95
N ASN A 440 -1.03 29.70 33.97
CA ASN A 440 -2.36 30.17 33.53
C ASN A 440 -2.83 29.57 32.18
N TYR A 441 -2.36 28.38 31.75
CA TYR A 441 -2.61 27.87 30.39
C TYR A 441 -3.55 26.66 30.28
N GLU A 442 -3.89 25.97 31.36
CA GLU A 442 -4.77 24.77 31.29
C GLU A 442 -6.13 24.95 31.96
N THR A 443 -6.54 26.18 32.22
CA THR A 443 -7.85 26.46 32.83
C THR A 443 -8.77 27.20 31.85
N GLN A 444 -9.20 26.54 30.77
CA GLN A 444 -10.48 26.80 30.09
C GLN A 444 -10.70 25.89 28.87
N THR A 445 -11.05 24.61 29.08
CA THR A 445 -12.08 23.96 28.24
C THR A 445 -12.70 22.78 29.00
N PHE A 446 -13.64 23.10 29.88
CA PHE A 446 -14.60 22.10 30.36
C PHE A 446 -15.52 21.77 29.17
N SER A 447 -15.13 20.82 28.32
CA SER A 447 -15.97 20.39 27.21
C SER A 447 -17.14 19.56 27.73
N SER A 448 -18.34 20.06 27.52
CA SER A 448 -19.58 19.37 27.88
C SER A 448 -19.70 18.05 27.13
N LYS A 449 -19.94 16.97 27.89
CA LYS A 449 -20.49 15.66 27.52
C LYS A 449 -20.78 15.47 26.01
N THR A 450 -19.97 14.65 25.35
CA THR A 450 -20.30 13.96 24.08
C THR A 450 -20.66 14.88 22.90
N GLU A 451 -19.65 15.54 22.32
CA GLU A 451 -19.80 16.36 21.13
C GLU A 451 -20.28 15.54 19.91
N TRP A 452 -21.55 15.72 19.53
CA TRP A 452 -22.18 14.98 18.44
C TRP A 452 -21.60 15.33 17.07
N ARG A 453 -21.00 16.52 16.91
CA ARG A 453 -20.39 16.97 15.65
C ARG A 453 -19.20 16.10 15.23
N ILE A 454 -18.28 15.86 16.17
CA ILE A 454 -17.13 14.97 15.93
C ILE A 454 -17.62 13.59 15.52
N ARG A 455 -18.62 13.04 16.23
CA ARG A 455 -19.20 11.73 15.89
C ARG A 455 -19.87 11.71 14.53
N ALA A 456 -20.63 12.74 14.16
CA ALA A 456 -21.28 12.84 12.86
C ALA A 456 -20.24 12.85 11.73
N ILE A 457 -19.13 13.57 11.89
CA ILE A 457 -18.01 13.55 10.93
C ILE A 457 -17.38 12.16 10.90
N SER A 458 -17.10 11.53 12.04
CA SER A 458 -16.55 10.17 12.08
C SER A 458 -17.45 9.13 11.42
N ALA A 459 -18.77 9.24 11.57
CA ALA A 459 -19.74 8.33 10.99
C ALA A 459 -19.73 8.32 9.45
N THR A 460 -19.33 9.44 8.81
CA THR A 460 -19.16 9.48 7.33
C THR A 460 -18.13 8.46 6.82
N ASN A 461 -17.17 8.06 7.67
CA ASN A 461 -16.12 7.10 7.34
C ASN A 461 -16.50 5.64 7.62
N LEU A 462 -17.69 5.35 8.16
CA LEU A 462 -18.12 3.97 8.48
C LEU A 462 -18.12 3.02 7.26
N HIS A 463 -18.32 3.58 6.06
CA HIS A 463 -18.26 2.81 4.81
C HIS A 463 -16.90 2.13 4.60
N LEU A 464 -15.79 2.69 5.11
CA LEU A 464 -14.45 2.12 5.00
C LEU A 464 -14.32 0.78 5.74
N ARG A 465 -15.02 0.61 6.85
CA ARG A 465 -15.01 -0.63 7.65
C ARG A 465 -15.70 -1.79 6.94
N THR A 466 -16.58 -1.50 5.98
CA THR A 466 -17.28 -2.52 5.18
C THR A 466 -16.37 -3.28 4.21
N ASN A 467 -15.12 -2.84 4.05
CA ASN A 467 -14.10 -3.54 3.27
C ASN A 467 -13.55 -4.77 3.99
N HIS A 468 -13.55 -4.74 5.32
CA HIS A 468 -13.04 -5.82 6.18
C HIS A 468 -14.15 -6.29 7.11
N ILE A 469 -14.88 -7.31 6.66
CA ILE A 469 -15.97 -7.91 7.41
C ILE A 469 -15.54 -9.30 7.87
N TYR A 470 -15.46 -9.48 9.18
CA TYR A 470 -15.20 -10.76 9.83
C TYR A 470 -16.52 -11.36 10.29
N VAL A 471 -16.71 -12.65 10.05
CA VAL A 471 -17.88 -13.39 10.53
C VAL A 471 -17.36 -14.45 11.49
N ASN A 472 -17.76 -14.35 12.75
CA ASN A 472 -17.48 -15.36 13.75
C ASN A 472 -18.47 -16.52 13.54
N SER A 473 -17.96 -17.62 13.01
CA SER A 473 -18.74 -18.85 12.78
C SER A 473 -18.13 -19.99 13.58
N ASP A 474 -18.93 -20.61 14.44
CA ASP A 474 -18.60 -21.93 14.99
C ASP A 474 -18.88 -23.04 13.95
N ASP A 475 -18.39 -24.25 14.24
CA ASP A 475 -18.61 -25.45 13.43
C ASP A 475 -20.11 -25.68 13.19
N ILE A 476 -20.45 -26.00 11.94
CA ILE A 476 -21.83 -26.24 11.51
C ILE A 476 -22.35 -27.48 12.22
N LYS A 477 -23.38 -27.32 13.05
CA LYS A 477 -24.09 -28.45 13.68
C LYS A 477 -25.17 -28.95 12.72
N GLU A 478 -25.18 -30.26 12.46
CA GLU A 478 -26.28 -30.91 11.72
C GLU A 478 -27.62 -30.64 12.43
N ASN A 479 -28.69 -30.36 11.66
CA ASN A 479 -30.02 -29.88 12.14
C ASN A 479 -30.11 -28.43 12.64
N THR A 480 -29.30 -27.51 12.14
CA THR A 480 -29.41 -26.08 12.47
C THR A 480 -29.75 -25.20 11.26
N TYR A 481 -30.52 -24.12 11.47
CA TYR A 481 -30.81 -23.13 10.43
C TYR A 481 -29.55 -22.33 10.08
N THR A 482 -29.33 -22.11 8.79
CA THR A 482 -28.28 -21.20 8.29
C THR A 482 -28.89 -19.90 7.84
N TYR A 483 -28.42 -18.77 8.38
CA TYR A 483 -28.91 -17.44 8.03
C TYR A 483 -28.00 -16.81 6.98
N VAL A 484 -28.62 -16.27 5.93
CA VAL A 484 -27.93 -15.64 4.80
C VAL A 484 -28.27 -14.15 4.79
N LEU A 485 -27.28 -13.30 5.09
CA LEU A 485 -27.44 -11.84 5.09
C LEU A 485 -26.89 -11.23 3.80
N PRO A 486 -27.70 -10.49 3.02
CA PRO A 486 -27.22 -9.80 1.83
C PRO A 486 -26.21 -8.69 2.15
N LYS A 487 -25.09 -8.68 1.42
CA LYS A 487 -23.97 -7.75 1.66
C LYS A 487 -24.36 -6.27 1.46
N ASN A 488 -25.22 -5.97 0.49
CA ASN A 488 -25.70 -4.60 0.22
C ASN A 488 -26.50 -4.05 1.42
N VAL A 489 -27.38 -4.87 2.00
CA VAL A 489 -28.21 -4.50 3.16
C VAL A 489 -27.31 -4.29 4.39
N LEU A 490 -26.35 -5.19 4.63
CA LEU A 490 -25.37 -5.04 5.71
C LEU A 490 -24.53 -3.76 5.57
N LYS A 491 -24.01 -3.51 4.35
CA LYS A 491 -23.26 -2.28 4.07
C LYS A 491 -24.10 -1.04 4.39
N ARG A 492 -25.36 -1.02 3.94
CA ARG A 492 -26.25 0.10 4.20
C ARG A 492 -26.51 0.28 5.69
N PHE A 493 -26.78 -0.80 6.42
CA PHE A 493 -26.98 -0.78 7.87
C PHE A 493 -25.77 -0.20 8.61
N ILE A 494 -24.55 -0.64 8.29
CA ILE A 494 -23.32 -0.10 8.88
C ILE A 494 -23.17 1.40 8.57
N THR A 495 -23.46 1.84 7.34
CA THR A 495 -23.29 3.26 6.95
C THR A 495 -24.27 4.23 7.59
N ILE A 496 -25.43 3.76 8.05
CA ILE A 496 -26.43 4.60 8.74
C ILE A 496 -26.31 4.53 10.27
N SER A 497 -25.33 3.78 10.79
CA SER A 497 -25.12 3.58 12.22
C SER A 497 -24.23 4.68 12.85
N ASP A 498 -24.00 4.59 14.17
CA ASP A 498 -23.06 5.45 14.91
C ASP A 498 -21.95 4.62 15.56
N LEU A 499 -20.76 5.21 15.74
CA LEU A 499 -19.60 4.53 16.32
C LEU A 499 -19.73 4.24 17.82
N ARG A 500 -20.59 4.97 18.52
CA ARG A 500 -20.75 4.86 19.97
C ARG A 500 -22.16 4.45 20.35
N THR A 501 -23.18 5.07 19.77
CA THR A 501 -24.59 4.76 20.03
C THR A 501 -25.01 3.52 19.24
N GLN A 502 -25.57 2.53 19.93
CA GLN A 502 -26.09 1.34 19.28
C GLN A 502 -27.30 1.69 18.39
N VAL A 503 -27.39 1.02 17.24
CA VAL A 503 -28.50 1.10 16.29
C VAL A 503 -28.94 -0.33 15.97
N ALA A 504 -30.24 -0.59 15.95
CA ALA A 504 -30.85 -1.88 15.74
C ALA A 504 -31.79 -1.91 14.52
N GLY A 505 -32.01 -3.10 13.98
CA GLY A 505 -32.98 -3.37 12.95
C GLY A 505 -33.62 -4.74 13.13
N LEU A 506 -34.88 -4.88 12.76
CA LEU A 506 -35.62 -6.14 12.78
C LEU A 506 -35.44 -6.85 11.44
N MET A 507 -35.05 -8.13 11.48
CA MET A 507 -34.73 -8.92 10.30
C MET A 507 -35.95 -9.71 9.85
N TYR A 508 -36.27 -9.65 8.56
CA TYR A 508 -37.36 -10.42 7.94
C TYR A 508 -36.83 -11.13 6.70
N GLY A 509 -37.36 -12.31 6.44
CA GLY A 509 -36.87 -13.14 5.36
C GLY A 509 -37.77 -14.32 5.06
N VAL A 510 -37.25 -15.23 4.23
CA VAL A 510 -37.96 -16.43 3.81
C VAL A 510 -36.95 -17.54 3.52
N SER A 511 -37.38 -18.79 3.65
CA SER A 511 -36.59 -19.93 3.17
C SER A 511 -36.79 -20.12 1.67
N PRO A 512 -35.72 -20.35 0.90
CA PRO A 512 -35.88 -20.68 -0.50
C PRO A 512 -36.58 -22.05 -0.66
N PRO A 513 -37.37 -22.28 -1.73
CA PRO A 513 -38.22 -23.46 -1.87
C PRO A 513 -37.45 -24.80 -1.87
N ASP A 514 -36.19 -24.76 -2.29
CA ASP A 514 -35.27 -25.89 -2.42
C ASP A 514 -34.46 -26.17 -1.14
N ALA A 515 -34.37 -25.21 -0.21
CA ALA A 515 -33.59 -25.37 1.03
C ALA A 515 -34.33 -24.80 2.26
N PRO A 516 -35.21 -25.57 2.91
CA PRO A 516 -36.00 -25.10 4.06
C PRO A 516 -35.16 -24.79 5.31
N ASN A 517 -33.95 -25.37 5.40
CA ASN A 517 -33.00 -25.12 6.49
C ASN A 517 -32.18 -23.83 6.29
N VAL A 518 -32.33 -23.15 5.16
CA VAL A 518 -31.68 -21.86 4.89
C VAL A 518 -32.70 -20.74 5.09
N LYS A 519 -32.29 -19.67 5.76
CA LYS A 519 -33.09 -18.48 6.03
C LYS A 519 -32.44 -17.29 5.34
N GLU A 520 -33.00 -16.85 4.21
CA GLU A 520 -32.50 -15.68 3.49
C GLU A 520 -33.13 -14.41 4.06
N ILE A 521 -32.31 -13.53 4.63
CA ILE A 521 -32.75 -12.23 5.11
C ILE A 521 -33.03 -11.35 3.89
N ARG A 522 -34.28 -10.94 3.67
CA ARG A 522 -34.68 -10.14 2.50
C ARG A 522 -34.74 -8.64 2.84
N CYS A 523 -35.04 -8.28 4.08
CA CYS A 523 -35.03 -6.88 4.49
C CYS A 523 -34.72 -6.71 5.99
N ILE A 524 -34.27 -5.50 6.32
CA ILE A 524 -34.09 -5.02 7.69
C ILE A 524 -35.01 -3.82 7.89
N VAL A 525 -35.91 -3.90 8.86
CA VAL A 525 -36.82 -2.80 9.23
C VAL A 525 -36.19 -2.01 10.38
N ILE A 526 -36.14 -0.69 10.24
CA ILE A 526 -35.61 0.22 11.27
C ILE A 526 -36.80 0.86 11.99
N PRO A 527 -37.24 0.33 13.15
CA PRO A 527 -38.32 0.95 13.91
C PRO A 527 -37.82 2.23 14.61
N PRO A 528 -38.74 3.11 15.07
CA PRO A 528 -38.41 4.23 15.93
C PRO A 528 -37.67 3.72 17.18
N GLN A 529 -36.44 4.19 17.40
CA GLN A 529 -35.56 3.64 18.42
C GLN A 529 -34.64 4.72 18.99
N TRP A 530 -34.10 4.47 20.17
CA TRP A 530 -32.99 5.24 20.72
C TRP A 530 -32.02 4.30 21.43
N GLY A 531 -30.72 4.57 21.26
CA GLY A 531 -29.66 3.75 21.82
C GLY A 531 -28.79 4.55 22.79
N SER A 532 -28.13 3.80 23.68
CA SER A 532 -26.95 4.25 24.41
C SER A 532 -25.72 3.52 23.87
N HIS A 533 -24.57 3.71 24.50
CA HIS A 533 -23.38 2.89 24.21
C HIS A 533 -23.48 1.42 24.66
N GLN A 534 -24.50 1.07 25.45
CA GLN A 534 -24.62 -0.24 26.11
C GLN A 534 -25.95 -0.94 25.83
N THR A 535 -27.00 -0.17 25.56
CA THR A 535 -28.37 -0.67 25.44
C THR A 535 -29.08 -0.03 24.27
N ILE A 536 -30.12 -0.69 23.78
CA ILE A 536 -31.03 -0.15 22.78
C ILE A 536 -32.47 -0.29 23.23
N HIS A 537 -33.28 0.73 22.95
CA HIS A 537 -34.68 0.75 23.29
C HIS A 537 -35.49 0.67 22.00
N LEU A 538 -36.25 -0.41 21.86
CA LEU A 538 -37.12 -0.72 20.74
C LEU A 538 -38.59 -0.65 21.17
N PRO A 539 -39.52 -0.36 20.25
CA PRO A 539 -40.95 -0.49 20.51
C PRO A 539 -41.31 -1.96 20.75
N ASN A 540 -42.29 -2.20 21.63
CA ASN A 540 -42.74 -3.56 21.96
C ASN A 540 -43.53 -4.21 20.81
N THR A 541 -44.17 -3.39 19.97
CA THR A 541 -44.98 -3.80 18.83
C THR A 541 -44.12 -4.01 17.59
N LEU A 542 -44.33 -5.13 16.89
CA LEU A 542 -43.68 -5.36 15.60
C LEU A 542 -44.25 -4.43 14.51
N PRO A 543 -43.44 -4.09 13.50
CA PRO A 543 -43.89 -3.30 12.36
C PRO A 543 -44.86 -4.11 11.49
N GLU A 544 -45.95 -3.47 11.07
CA GLU A 544 -46.92 -4.01 10.11
C GLU A 544 -46.81 -3.22 8.80
N HIS A 545 -46.63 -3.93 7.69
CA HIS A 545 -46.55 -3.32 6.36
C HIS A 545 -46.86 -4.37 5.29
N GLU A 546 -47.45 -3.96 4.16
CA GLU A 546 -47.82 -4.83 3.03
C GLU A 546 -46.64 -5.68 2.52
N TYR A 547 -45.48 -5.06 2.29
CA TYR A 547 -44.24 -5.77 1.91
C TYR A 547 -43.70 -6.80 2.92
N LEU A 548 -44.21 -6.84 4.16
CA LEU A 548 -43.80 -7.83 5.16
C LEU A 548 -44.77 -9.03 5.21
N ALA A 549 -45.91 -8.99 4.50
CA ALA A 549 -46.94 -10.02 4.60
C ALA A 549 -46.44 -11.42 4.20
N ASP A 550 -45.55 -11.49 3.22
CA ASP A 550 -44.98 -12.76 2.71
C ASP A 550 -43.66 -13.17 3.40
N LEU A 551 -43.24 -12.42 4.43
CA LEU A 551 -41.95 -12.63 5.11
C LEU A 551 -42.14 -13.07 6.56
N GLU A 552 -41.30 -13.99 7.03
CA GLU A 552 -41.26 -14.38 8.44
C GLU A 552 -40.22 -13.54 9.21
N PRO A 553 -40.48 -13.21 10.49
CA PRO A 553 -39.50 -12.54 11.33
C PRO A 553 -38.34 -13.50 11.69
N LEU A 554 -37.11 -13.06 11.44
CA LEU A 554 -35.88 -13.83 11.69
C LEU A 554 -35.09 -13.30 12.90
N GLY A 555 -35.68 -12.37 13.67
CA GLY A 555 -35.08 -11.77 14.84
C GLY A 555 -34.60 -10.34 14.58
N TRP A 556 -33.47 -9.95 15.15
CA TRP A 556 -32.97 -8.58 15.10
C TRP A 556 -31.45 -8.51 15.03
N LEU A 557 -30.92 -7.42 14.48
CA LEU A 557 -29.52 -7.08 14.53
C LEU A 557 -29.30 -5.75 15.21
N HIS A 558 -28.13 -5.55 15.81
CA HIS A 558 -27.70 -4.24 16.30
C HIS A 558 -26.20 -4.03 16.23
N THR A 559 -25.79 -2.77 16.22
CA THR A 559 -24.39 -2.38 16.32
C THR A 559 -23.92 -2.33 17.77
N GLN A 560 -22.63 -2.59 17.99
CA GLN A 560 -21.98 -2.38 19.27
C GLN A 560 -20.58 -1.76 19.12
N PRO A 561 -20.17 -0.87 20.04
CA PRO A 561 -18.90 -0.15 19.95
C PRO A 561 -17.67 -1.02 20.25
N GLN A 562 -17.86 -2.16 20.92
CA GLN A 562 -16.80 -3.09 21.28
C GLN A 562 -17.24 -4.52 21.01
N GLU A 563 -16.31 -5.35 20.55
CA GLU A 563 -16.53 -6.78 20.37
C GLU A 563 -16.55 -7.49 21.73
N LEU A 564 -17.63 -8.23 21.98
CA LEU A 564 -17.82 -9.04 23.18
C LEU A 564 -17.63 -10.52 22.82
N MET A 565 -17.02 -11.29 23.73
CA MET A 565 -16.85 -12.74 23.54
C MET A 565 -18.20 -13.49 23.60
N ASN A 566 -19.15 -12.98 24.40
CA ASN A 566 -20.46 -13.57 24.61
C ASN A 566 -21.55 -12.51 24.40
N ILE A 567 -22.79 -12.95 24.19
CA ILE A 567 -23.96 -12.06 24.13
C ILE A 567 -24.06 -11.21 25.41
N SER A 568 -24.48 -9.95 25.29
CA SER A 568 -24.65 -9.10 26.47
C SER A 568 -25.92 -9.49 27.25
N PRO A 569 -25.95 -9.31 28.59
CA PRO A 569 -27.17 -9.55 29.39
C PRO A 569 -28.36 -8.71 28.92
N GLN A 570 -28.09 -7.52 28.39
CA GLN A 570 -29.08 -6.59 27.87
C GLN A 570 -29.71 -7.11 26.58
N ASP A 571 -28.92 -7.72 25.70
CA ASP A 571 -29.43 -8.35 24.48
C ASP A 571 -30.28 -9.58 24.79
N VAL A 572 -29.86 -10.41 25.75
CA VAL A 572 -30.65 -11.56 26.23
C VAL A 572 -32.00 -11.09 26.77
N THR A 573 -32.00 -10.05 27.60
CA THR A 573 -33.22 -9.49 28.19
C THR A 573 -34.14 -8.89 27.12
N THR A 574 -33.58 -8.14 26.18
CA THR A 574 -34.33 -7.49 25.08
C THR A 574 -34.94 -8.54 24.16
N HIS A 575 -34.16 -9.53 23.75
CA HIS A 575 -34.62 -10.61 22.88
C HIS A 575 -35.70 -11.46 23.55
N ALA A 576 -35.55 -11.82 24.83
CA ALA A 576 -36.57 -12.55 25.58
C ALA A 576 -37.88 -11.77 25.72
N LYS A 577 -37.83 -10.46 25.97
CA LYS A 577 -39.02 -9.60 26.04
C LYS A 577 -39.74 -9.49 24.70
N LEU A 578 -38.99 -9.32 23.60
CA LEU A 578 -39.56 -9.28 22.24
C LEU A 578 -40.24 -10.60 21.88
N LEU A 579 -39.59 -11.73 22.16
CA LEU A 579 -40.13 -13.07 21.91
C LEU A 579 -41.38 -13.36 22.76
N ALA A 580 -41.38 -12.96 24.03
CA ALA A 580 -42.53 -13.18 24.93
C ALA A 580 -43.76 -12.33 24.54
N ASN A 581 -43.53 -11.12 24.03
CA ASN A 581 -44.60 -10.18 23.68
C ASN A 581 -45.19 -10.44 22.29
N ASN A 582 -44.47 -11.12 21.39
CA ASN A 582 -44.86 -11.25 19.99
C ASN A 582 -44.94 -12.73 19.56
N LYS A 583 -46.17 -13.25 19.43
CA LYS A 583 -46.41 -14.64 19.01
C LYS A 583 -45.91 -14.98 17.60
N ALA A 584 -45.67 -13.98 16.76
CA ALA A 584 -45.12 -14.18 15.41
C ALA A 584 -43.64 -14.59 15.43
N TRP A 585 -42.91 -14.34 16.52
CA TRP A 585 -41.52 -14.75 16.65
C TRP A 585 -41.44 -16.20 17.11
N ASP A 586 -40.72 -17.00 16.34
CA ASP A 586 -40.41 -18.39 16.66
C ASP A 586 -39.03 -18.47 17.32
N GLY A 587 -38.98 -18.91 18.58
CA GLY A 587 -37.74 -19.01 19.35
C GLY A 587 -36.68 -19.94 18.74
N GLU A 588 -37.08 -20.85 17.85
CA GLU A 588 -36.16 -21.72 17.13
C GLU A 588 -35.55 -21.08 15.88
N LYS A 589 -36.24 -20.09 15.28
CA LYS A 589 -35.88 -19.40 14.02
C LYS A 589 -35.42 -17.96 14.19
N THR A 590 -35.67 -17.32 15.33
CA THR A 590 -35.24 -15.94 15.55
C THR A 590 -33.86 -15.89 16.17
N ILE A 591 -32.99 -15.02 15.65
CA ILE A 591 -31.63 -14.82 16.14
C ILE A 591 -31.38 -13.37 16.57
N THR A 592 -30.33 -13.19 17.38
CA THR A 592 -29.75 -11.89 17.68
C THR A 592 -28.41 -11.77 16.97
N LEU A 593 -28.27 -10.80 16.08
CA LEU A 593 -27.05 -10.55 15.32
C LEU A 593 -26.34 -9.30 15.85
N THR A 594 -25.10 -9.43 16.29
CA THR A 594 -24.28 -8.29 16.73
C THR A 594 -23.32 -7.87 15.62
N CYS A 595 -23.22 -6.56 15.38
CA CYS A 595 -22.23 -5.97 14.48
C CYS A 595 -21.26 -5.08 15.29
N SER A 596 -20.08 -5.62 15.58
CA SER A 596 -19.07 -4.97 16.41
C SER A 596 -18.14 -4.10 15.55
N PHE A 597 -17.94 -2.86 15.99
CA PHE A 597 -17.09 -1.90 15.29
C PHE A 597 -15.65 -1.94 15.82
N THR A 598 -14.77 -2.61 15.09
CA THR A 598 -13.33 -2.65 15.36
C THR A 598 -12.57 -1.64 14.47
N PRO A 599 -11.37 -1.17 14.86
CA PRO A 599 -10.64 -0.18 14.06
C PRO A 599 -10.36 -0.69 12.63
N GLY A 600 -11.02 -0.10 11.63
CA GLY A 600 -10.87 -0.46 10.22
C GLY A 600 -11.69 -1.67 9.74
N SER A 601 -12.49 -2.30 10.59
CA SER A 601 -13.25 -3.50 10.27
C SER A 601 -14.58 -3.62 11.04
N CYS A 602 -15.41 -4.58 10.65
CA CYS A 602 -16.60 -4.98 11.38
C CYS A 602 -16.57 -6.48 11.66
N SER A 603 -16.93 -6.88 12.87
CA SER A 603 -17.07 -8.29 13.26
C SER A 603 -18.55 -8.61 13.47
N LEU A 604 -19.06 -9.66 12.83
CA LEU A 604 -20.44 -10.14 13.00
C LEU A 604 -20.47 -11.44 13.77
N THR A 605 -21.37 -11.53 14.75
CA THR A 605 -21.67 -12.76 15.48
C THR A 605 -23.17 -12.96 15.57
N ALA A 606 -23.65 -14.16 15.25
CA ALA A 606 -25.05 -14.54 15.40
C ALA A 606 -25.24 -15.41 16.65
N TYR A 607 -26.27 -15.10 17.43
CA TYR A 607 -26.62 -15.80 18.65
C TYR A 607 -28.07 -16.32 18.59
N LYS A 608 -28.26 -17.56 19.04
CA LYS A 608 -29.56 -18.16 19.33
C LYS A 608 -29.74 -18.30 20.83
N MET A 609 -30.86 -17.84 21.34
CA MET A 609 -31.17 -17.92 22.77
C MET A 609 -31.53 -19.36 23.17
N THR A 610 -31.03 -19.82 24.31
CA THR A 610 -31.42 -21.13 24.86
C THR A 610 -32.72 -21.00 25.67
N PRO A 611 -33.47 -22.10 25.90
CA PRO A 611 -34.65 -22.06 26.77
C PRO A 611 -34.36 -21.49 28.17
N GLY A 612 -33.22 -21.84 28.76
CA GLY A 612 -32.79 -21.27 30.05
C GLY A 612 -32.45 -19.78 29.97
N GLY A 613 -31.89 -19.32 28.85
CA GLY A 613 -31.68 -17.89 28.60
C GLY A 613 -32.98 -17.11 28.44
N PHE A 614 -34.01 -17.71 27.82
CA PHE A 614 -35.34 -17.12 27.68
C PHE A 614 -36.03 -16.92 29.04
N GLU A 615 -36.06 -17.95 29.88
CA GLU A 615 -36.66 -17.86 31.21
C GLU A 615 -35.96 -16.81 32.07
N TRP A 616 -34.63 -16.76 32.02
CA TRP A 616 -33.84 -15.75 32.72
C TRP A 616 -34.14 -14.34 32.20
N GLY A 617 -34.06 -14.11 30.88
CA GLY A 617 -34.27 -12.79 30.28
C GLY A 617 -35.68 -12.25 30.47
N LYS A 618 -36.69 -13.13 30.49
CA LYS A 618 -38.09 -12.76 30.77
C LYS A 618 -38.28 -12.24 32.20
N ASN A 619 -37.60 -12.87 33.16
CA ASN A 619 -37.71 -12.53 34.59
C ASN A 619 -36.74 -11.43 35.02
N ASN A 620 -35.75 -11.08 34.18
CA ASN A 620 -34.75 -10.08 34.51
C ASN A 620 -35.33 -8.65 34.52
N LEU A 621 -35.30 -8.04 35.71
CA LEU A 621 -35.70 -6.66 35.96
C LEU A 621 -34.50 -5.71 36.10
N ASP A 622 -33.27 -6.24 36.19
CA ASP A 622 -32.07 -5.43 36.35
C ASP A 622 -31.60 -4.84 35.01
N THR A 623 -31.44 -3.52 34.98
CA THR A 623 -30.95 -2.75 33.83
C THR A 623 -29.43 -2.51 33.87
N GLY A 624 -28.73 -3.08 34.86
CA GLY A 624 -27.27 -2.99 34.99
C GLY A 624 -26.49 -3.93 34.06
N ASN A 625 -25.20 -3.63 33.83
CA ASN A 625 -24.28 -4.50 33.06
C ASN A 625 -23.77 -5.72 33.84
N ASN A 626 -24.05 -5.78 35.15
CA ASN A 626 -23.59 -6.82 36.06
C ASN A 626 -24.76 -7.35 36.91
N PRO A 627 -25.71 -8.09 36.31
CA PRO A 627 -26.67 -8.84 37.10
C PRO A 627 -25.94 -9.93 37.91
N GLU A 628 -26.46 -10.29 39.10
CA GLU A 628 -25.83 -11.17 40.11
C GLU A 628 -25.43 -12.59 39.61
N HIS A 629 -25.69 -12.95 38.35
CA HIS A 629 -25.50 -14.29 37.78
C HIS A 629 -24.59 -14.34 36.54
N ARG A 630 -23.51 -13.57 36.51
CA ARG A 630 -22.53 -13.51 35.38
C ARG A 630 -21.96 -14.88 34.97
N GLY A 631 -21.85 -15.83 35.89
CA GLY A 631 -21.27 -17.16 35.66
C GLY A 631 -22.06 -18.07 34.71
N HIS A 632 -23.29 -17.71 34.33
CA HIS A 632 -24.16 -18.53 33.49
C HIS A 632 -24.43 -17.96 32.08
N LEU A 633 -23.91 -16.77 31.74
CA LEU A 633 -24.18 -16.09 30.45
C LEU A 633 -23.72 -16.90 29.22
N SER A 634 -22.62 -17.64 29.31
CA SER A 634 -22.15 -18.53 28.23
C SER A 634 -23.08 -19.71 27.96
N LYS A 635 -24.03 -20.01 28.86
CA LYS A 635 -25.05 -21.06 28.70
C LYS A 635 -26.42 -20.49 28.28
N MET A 636 -26.59 -19.16 28.28
CA MET A 636 -27.86 -18.49 27.98
C MET A 636 -28.10 -18.24 26.49
N ALA A 637 -27.05 -18.21 25.68
CA ALA A 637 -27.16 -18.18 24.22
C ALA A 637 -26.03 -19.00 23.58
N LEU A 638 -26.34 -19.63 22.46
CA LEU A 638 -25.39 -20.37 21.64
C LEU A 638 -25.05 -19.52 20.40
N SER A 639 -23.76 -19.40 20.11
CA SER A 639 -23.29 -18.90 18.81
C SER A 639 -23.77 -19.82 17.69
N PHE A 640 -24.10 -19.23 16.55
CA PHE A 640 -24.69 -19.93 15.42
C PHE A 640 -24.00 -19.58 14.11
N HIS A 641 -24.18 -20.46 13.11
CA HIS A 641 -23.59 -20.26 11.79
C HIS A 641 -24.33 -19.15 11.02
N LEU A 642 -23.60 -18.10 10.65
CA LEU A 642 -24.05 -17.02 9.78
C LEU A 642 -23.26 -17.07 8.47
N GLN A 643 -23.95 -16.98 7.34
CA GLN A 643 -23.35 -16.74 6.03
C GLN A 643 -23.72 -15.35 5.54
N ILE A 644 -22.76 -14.70 4.86
CA ILE A 644 -23.00 -13.45 4.16
C ILE A 644 -23.05 -13.77 2.66
N GLU A 645 -24.18 -13.47 2.01
CA GLU A 645 -24.33 -13.74 0.59
C GLU A 645 -23.43 -12.80 -0.22
N VAL A 646 -22.59 -13.39 -1.08
CA VAL A 646 -21.76 -12.67 -2.06
C VAL A 646 -22.38 -12.82 -3.46
N LYS A 647 -23.70 -12.62 -3.58
CA LYS A 647 -24.27 -12.35 -4.91
C LYS A 647 -24.14 -10.86 -5.20
N GLN A 648 -23.18 -10.51 -6.06
CA GLN A 648 -23.21 -9.25 -6.78
C GLN A 648 -24.41 -9.32 -7.72
N PHE A 649 -25.44 -8.52 -7.47
CA PHE A 649 -26.23 -7.96 -8.55
C PHE A 649 -25.58 -6.64 -8.97
#